data_AF-A0A8H5Z3Y5-F1
#
_entry.id   AF-A0A8H5Z3Y5-F1
#
_cell.length_a   1.000
_cell.length_b   1.000
_cell.length_c   1.000
_cell.angle_alpha   90.00
_cell.angle_beta   90.00
_cell.angle_gamma   90.00
#
_symmetry.space_group_name_H-M   'P 1'
#
loop_
_entity.id
_entity.type
_entity.pdbx_description
1 polymer ?
#
loop_
_entity_poly.entity_id
_entity_poly.type
_entity_poly.pdbx_seq_one_letter_code
_entity_poly.pdbx_strand_id
1 'polypeptide(L)'
;MRLTTISLALQSIGLVSARAINHPGLRVETFINHGSSFDMVSSLIIGSQAAVLIDLPMAIEGAEALADWVRNTTDKPLVAAFTTHFHPDHYLSGGALLSRFPEAKYYANSRAAAEIKKEAAHKVKLMKGVLGDKSIVTKVHLPTPYDFSFFTLPGDEATPIHFLNPLTGDTVDETLFWIPSIKTLIAGDSVYGHDMHLWLADSLTKALTESWLSTLDLIDYLKPNVVIPGHSLSNKKFGCSVDVDHTRTYLKYWQKEIEATGLDHFTPQVIFDKFNKQFPGLLNLNSSTSAFLLNSTAEQFGRGGTRQVHYINLAAYTDVEALDGWTACDVCYRKRIRCDGQKPRCSHCVLYKSDCTFQATSRKAAVRKRPNGTAAAVQSQVQSLETSLDEARQRIKELEGRLTQKSRNQIDKPQVGVYDVSYLGRGSLESGLELPPQHEVLSGVNKFLSTFNTILPLFHPQRLLSRVSVWYEQPHQRDTSTWAAINVVLSLAYRHIPDEEKPPNYSTLHFMNKAQSVLNDIMLGDSSFLDVQTIVGMVVLLQATSDLKPASALIPIALRLAHGLRLHSRLNSDHLSASETLERDRVFWIAYILDRDISMRTKLPPIQSQNDISIDWPSATPADGAGMLYTADNSSSFNFFLSRVQLAHIQGQVYEAMLSMSPTASDVYVRLDNVARIHQTLDDWLARIPFEFSPSSITQSGNANLQRAFGVLYSSHLTCRSVVCKAHAMEAQWIPSLQDFGRKAVEQGVVTAPRLPVGWHKLVHESREYIELFIAIDHKDPAFIWMTACTYISAAVCLTANNLFNPWHTKSETDDQLINPAFSFLGDIILQAPIPQLKRLRHSWDELLRNSREMSFRNAVQNVDWLEATCS
;
A
#
# COMPACT_ATOMS: atom_id res chain seq x y z
N MET A 1 -18.44 44.85 48.60
CA MET A 1 -18.58 43.57 47.88
C MET A 1 -19.58 43.80 46.74
N ARG A 2 -19.11 43.60 45.50
CA ARG A 2 -19.84 43.59 44.20
C ARG A 2 -20.33 44.93 43.59
N LEU A 3 -19.54 45.33 42.60
CA LEU A 3 -19.68 46.33 41.53
C LEU A 3 -20.90 46.03 40.61
N THR A 4 -21.85 46.97 40.44
CA THR A 4 -22.05 47.97 39.35
C THR A 4 -22.31 47.47 37.91
N THR A 5 -23.61 47.42 37.56
CA THR A 5 -24.35 48.14 36.48
C THR A 5 -23.89 48.27 35.01
N ILE A 6 -24.91 48.23 34.12
CA ILE A 6 -25.09 48.76 32.72
C ILE A 6 -25.07 47.65 31.64
N SER A 7 -26.20 47.21 31.04
CA SER A 7 -27.16 47.86 30.11
C SER A 7 -26.65 48.14 28.68
N LEU A 8 -27.50 47.76 27.70
CA LEU A 8 -27.62 48.21 26.31
C LEU A 8 -26.58 47.73 25.27
N ALA A 9 -27.06 46.96 24.29
CA ALA A 9 -27.22 47.39 22.88
C ALA A 9 -27.08 46.22 21.88
N LEU A 10 -28.20 45.57 21.55
CA LEU A 10 -28.42 45.06 20.19
C LEU A 10 -28.70 46.28 19.30
N GLN A 11 -27.80 46.56 18.34
CA GLN A 11 -28.06 46.99 16.95
C GLN A 11 -26.88 47.79 16.37
N SER A 12 -26.47 47.36 15.17
CA SER A 12 -25.71 48.07 14.13
C SER A 12 -24.27 48.53 14.44
N ILE A 13 -23.28 47.69 14.07
CA ILE A 13 -22.02 48.16 13.49
C ILE A 13 -21.71 47.33 12.25
N GLY A 14 -21.88 47.98 11.09
CA GLY A 14 -21.08 47.76 9.88
C GLY A 14 -21.23 46.42 9.15
N LEU A 15 -22.10 46.41 8.13
CA LEU A 15 -21.63 45.94 6.81
C LEU A 15 -20.39 46.78 6.47
N VAL A 16 -19.21 46.32 6.88
CA VAL A 16 -18.06 46.49 6.02
C VAL A 16 -18.45 45.65 4.82
N SER A 17 -18.99 46.31 3.79
CA SER A 17 -18.79 45.84 2.43
C SER A 17 -17.32 45.47 2.40
N ALA A 18 -17.02 44.17 2.43
CA ALA A 18 -15.75 43.71 1.93
C ALA A 18 -15.72 44.36 0.55
N ARG A 19 -14.99 45.48 0.42
CA ARG A 19 -14.46 45.87 -0.87
C ARG A 19 -13.89 44.55 -1.34
N ALA A 20 -14.46 44.01 -2.41
CA ALA A 20 -13.80 42.98 -3.17
C ALA A 20 -12.42 43.59 -3.42
N ILE A 21 -11.44 43.19 -2.60
CA ILE A 21 -10.05 43.39 -2.94
C ILE A 21 -9.99 42.51 -4.18
N ASN A 22 -10.05 43.16 -5.33
CA ASN A 22 -9.68 42.56 -6.59
C ASN A 22 -8.21 42.19 -6.40
N HIS A 23 -7.99 41.02 -5.81
CA HIS A 23 -6.70 40.37 -5.88
C HIS A 23 -6.49 40.13 -7.38
N PRO A 24 -5.45 40.69 -8.01
CA PRO A 24 -5.09 40.21 -9.32
C PRO A 24 -4.83 38.71 -9.14
N GLY A 25 -5.69 37.89 -9.74
CA GLY A 25 -5.61 36.43 -9.59
C GLY A 25 -4.26 35.91 -10.06
N LEU A 26 -3.93 34.67 -9.67
CA LEU A 26 -2.75 33.97 -10.18
C LEU A 26 -2.62 34.17 -11.70
N ARG A 27 -1.40 34.42 -12.18
CA ARG A 27 -1.11 34.41 -13.62
C ARG A 27 0.04 33.45 -13.91
N VAL A 28 0.09 32.94 -15.15
CA VAL A 28 1.17 32.07 -15.61
C VAL A 28 1.80 32.69 -16.83
N GLU A 29 3.12 32.83 -16.78
CA GLU A 29 3.94 33.25 -17.92
C GLU A 29 4.81 32.07 -18.38
N THR A 30 5.10 31.98 -19.68
CA THR A 30 5.88 30.87 -20.23
C THR A 30 7.16 31.36 -20.90
N PHE A 31 8.19 30.53 -20.83
CA PHE A 31 9.49 30.76 -21.45
C PHE A 31 9.93 29.52 -22.21
N ILE A 32 10.28 29.65 -23.48
CA ILE A 32 10.79 28.53 -24.29
C ILE A 32 12.31 28.54 -24.22
N ASN A 33 12.88 27.43 -23.75
CA ASN A 33 14.32 27.25 -23.68
C ASN A 33 14.84 26.70 -25.02
N HIS A 34 15.04 27.61 -25.97
CA HIS A 34 15.44 27.28 -27.33
C HIS A 34 16.76 26.52 -27.45
N GLY A 35 16.91 25.75 -28.53
CA GLY A 35 18.18 25.13 -28.92
C GLY A 35 18.59 23.99 -27.99
N SER A 36 19.67 24.15 -27.23
CA SER A 36 20.31 23.09 -26.44
C SER A 36 19.47 22.53 -25.28
N SER A 37 18.28 23.08 -25.02
CA SER A 37 17.31 22.54 -24.06
C SER A 37 16.00 22.15 -24.75
N PHE A 38 16.09 21.74 -26.03
CA PHE A 38 15.01 21.14 -26.81
C PHE A 38 13.71 21.96 -26.85
N ASP A 39 13.80 23.29 -26.84
CA ASP A 39 12.61 24.16 -26.86
C ASP A 39 11.58 23.78 -25.77
N MET A 40 12.06 23.27 -24.62
CA MET A 40 11.20 22.94 -23.48
C MET A 40 10.62 24.22 -22.88
N VAL A 41 9.36 24.16 -22.44
CA VAL A 41 8.58 25.29 -21.94
C VAL A 41 8.62 25.35 -20.41
N SER A 42 9.29 26.35 -19.86
CA SER A 42 9.24 26.65 -18.43
C SER A 42 8.03 27.53 -18.13
N SER A 43 7.35 27.28 -17.02
CA SER A 43 6.15 28.03 -16.61
C SER A 43 6.34 28.72 -15.27
N LEU A 44 6.16 30.04 -15.22
CA LEU A 44 6.26 30.84 -14.00
C LEU A 44 4.86 31.19 -13.50
N ILE A 45 4.45 30.59 -12.39
CA ILE A 45 3.21 30.89 -11.68
C ILE A 45 3.48 32.06 -10.74
N ILE A 46 2.75 33.17 -10.91
CA ILE A 46 2.96 34.41 -10.17
C ILE A 46 1.70 34.73 -9.37
N GLY A 47 1.88 34.80 -8.05
CA GLY A 47 0.85 35.25 -7.11
C GLY A 47 1.09 36.68 -6.63
N SER A 48 0.34 37.05 -5.60
CA SER A 48 0.34 38.35 -4.95
C SER A 48 1.63 38.65 -4.18
N GLN A 49 2.24 37.65 -3.53
CA GLN A 49 3.47 37.83 -2.72
C GLN A 49 4.64 36.95 -3.13
N ALA A 50 4.45 35.93 -3.98
CA ALA A 50 5.50 34.99 -4.36
C ALA A 50 5.29 34.44 -5.77
N ALA A 51 6.33 33.80 -6.31
CA ALA A 51 6.27 33.07 -7.57
C ALA A 51 6.87 31.67 -7.44
N VAL A 52 6.42 30.76 -8.31
CA VAL A 52 6.92 29.38 -8.43
C VAL A 52 7.20 29.06 -9.89
N LEU A 53 8.34 28.42 -10.15
CA LEU A 53 8.78 28.03 -11.49
C LEU A 53 8.57 26.53 -11.71
N ILE A 54 8.05 26.15 -12.88
CA ILE A 54 7.90 24.76 -13.31
C ILE A 54 8.83 24.51 -14.49
N ASP A 55 9.60 23.43 -14.38
CA ASP A 55 10.66 22.93 -15.27
C ASP A 55 11.88 23.82 -15.45
N LEU A 56 13.06 23.18 -15.41
CA LEU A 56 14.37 23.81 -15.42
C LEU A 56 15.22 23.26 -16.57
N PRO A 57 15.91 24.11 -17.35
CA PRO A 57 16.51 23.67 -18.61
C PRO A 57 17.72 22.74 -18.46
N MET A 58 18.00 22.00 -19.54
CA MET A 58 19.16 21.11 -19.65
C MET A 58 20.49 21.83 -19.60
N ALA A 59 20.59 22.98 -20.28
CA ALA A 59 21.84 23.69 -20.53
C ALA A 59 22.03 24.89 -19.60
N ILE A 60 23.28 25.19 -19.24
CA ILE A 60 23.65 26.30 -18.35
C ILE A 60 23.22 27.64 -18.95
N GLU A 61 23.45 27.85 -20.24
CA GLU A 61 23.10 29.11 -20.92
C GLU A 61 21.58 29.34 -20.90
N GLY A 62 20.80 28.26 -21.04
CA GLY A 62 19.34 28.29 -20.88
C GLY A 62 18.93 28.61 -19.45
N ALA A 63 19.59 28.01 -18.46
CA ALA A 63 19.31 28.25 -17.04
C ALA A 63 19.60 29.70 -16.63
N GLU A 64 20.67 30.30 -17.16
CA GLU A 64 21.00 31.71 -16.94
C GLU A 64 19.99 32.64 -17.63
N ALA A 65 19.65 32.37 -18.89
CA ALA A 65 18.64 33.15 -19.62
C ALA A 65 17.27 33.10 -18.94
N LEU A 66 16.85 31.92 -18.48
CA LEU A 66 15.61 31.74 -17.73
C LEU A 66 15.65 32.48 -16.39
N ALA A 67 16.77 32.44 -15.66
CA ALA A 67 16.93 33.20 -14.42
C ALA A 67 16.81 34.71 -14.62
N ASP A 68 17.42 35.25 -15.69
CA ASP A 68 17.30 36.65 -16.05
C ASP A 68 15.88 37.01 -16.49
N TRP A 69 15.22 36.14 -17.26
CA TRP A 69 13.82 36.30 -17.64
C TRP A 69 12.88 36.32 -16.42
N VAL A 70 13.05 35.41 -15.45
CA VAL A 70 12.25 35.40 -14.22
C VAL A 70 12.36 36.73 -13.48
N ARG A 71 13.58 37.26 -13.31
CA ARG A 71 13.82 38.56 -12.66
C ARG A 71 13.21 39.74 -13.41
N ASN A 72 13.17 39.67 -14.73
CA ASN A 72 12.57 40.71 -15.57
C ASN A 72 11.04 40.62 -15.64
N THR A 73 10.46 39.45 -15.32
CA THR A 73 9.02 39.18 -15.47
C THR A 73 8.22 39.51 -14.22
N THR A 74 8.84 39.44 -13.03
CA THR A 74 8.17 39.69 -11.75
C THR A 74 9.13 40.24 -10.70
N ASP A 75 8.60 41.11 -9.83
CA ASP A 75 9.28 41.58 -8.62
C ASP A 75 9.09 40.61 -7.43
N LYS A 76 8.21 39.60 -7.58
CA LYS A 76 7.91 38.64 -6.52
C LYS A 76 9.06 37.66 -6.31
N PRO A 77 9.37 37.31 -5.04
CA PRO A 77 10.39 36.30 -4.74
C PRO A 77 10.00 34.94 -5.33
N LEU A 78 10.97 34.28 -5.97
CA LEU A 78 10.85 32.88 -6.37
C LEU A 78 11.04 32.01 -5.12
N VAL A 79 9.96 31.40 -4.63
CA VAL A 79 10.00 30.63 -3.36
C VAL A 79 10.17 29.14 -3.59
N ALA A 80 9.82 28.64 -4.78
CA ALA A 80 10.09 27.27 -5.16
C ALA A 80 10.21 27.08 -6.68
N ALA A 81 10.85 25.98 -7.06
CA ALA A 81 10.85 25.42 -8.40
C ALA A 81 10.39 23.97 -8.35
N PHE A 82 9.75 23.50 -9.41
CA PHE A 82 9.32 22.11 -9.58
C PHE A 82 9.79 21.55 -10.91
N THR A 83 10.05 20.26 -10.95
CA THR A 83 10.23 19.50 -12.19
C THR A 83 9.09 18.50 -12.36
N THR A 84 8.57 18.42 -13.59
CA THR A 84 7.43 17.59 -13.98
C THR A 84 7.76 16.10 -13.96
N HIS A 85 8.88 15.70 -14.59
CA HIS A 85 9.33 14.30 -14.73
C HIS A 85 10.87 14.17 -14.88
N PHE A 86 11.41 12.96 -15.01
CA PHE A 86 12.87 12.71 -14.93
C PHE A 86 13.70 12.99 -16.19
N HIS A 87 13.16 13.51 -17.31
CA HIS A 87 13.98 13.75 -18.49
C HIS A 87 14.99 14.89 -18.26
N PRO A 88 16.23 14.75 -18.76
CA PRO A 88 17.34 15.66 -18.41
C PRO A 88 17.08 17.12 -18.76
N ASP A 89 16.28 17.38 -19.78
CA ASP A 89 15.94 18.71 -20.22
C ASP A 89 14.99 19.49 -19.31
N HIS A 90 14.42 18.83 -18.30
CA HIS A 90 13.56 19.44 -17.28
C HIS A 90 14.23 19.61 -15.91
N TYR A 91 15.51 19.22 -15.73
CA TYR A 91 16.23 19.45 -14.47
C TYR A 91 17.75 19.67 -14.53
N LEU A 92 18.45 19.20 -15.58
CA LEU A 92 19.87 18.87 -15.47
C LEU A 92 20.74 20.05 -15.02
N SER A 93 20.52 21.23 -15.61
CA SER A 93 21.25 22.46 -15.24
C SER A 93 20.44 23.41 -14.35
N GLY A 94 19.36 22.93 -13.72
CA GLY A 94 18.54 23.72 -12.80
C GLY A 94 19.31 24.31 -11.62
N GLY A 95 20.42 23.69 -11.22
CA GLY A 95 21.33 24.24 -10.19
C GLY A 95 21.95 25.60 -10.56
N ALA A 96 22.22 25.86 -11.85
CA ALA A 96 22.72 27.14 -12.31
C ALA A 96 21.67 28.24 -12.12
N LEU A 97 20.39 27.96 -12.41
CA LEU A 97 19.28 28.86 -12.13
C LEU A 97 19.09 29.06 -10.61
N LEU A 98 19.04 27.98 -9.83
CA LEU A 98 18.78 28.05 -8.38
C LEU A 98 19.89 28.79 -7.63
N SER A 99 21.12 28.84 -8.16
CA SER A 99 22.19 29.67 -7.59
C SER A 99 21.86 31.18 -7.59
N ARG A 100 20.96 31.61 -8.49
CA ARG A 100 20.47 33.00 -8.60
C ARG A 100 19.26 33.25 -7.69
N PHE A 101 18.69 32.21 -7.09
CA PHE A 101 17.52 32.23 -6.19
C PHE A 101 17.75 31.28 -4.99
N PRO A 102 18.71 31.57 -4.10
CA PRO A 102 19.18 30.63 -3.08
C PRO A 102 18.12 30.24 -2.04
N GLU A 103 17.05 31.01 -1.90
CA GLU A 103 15.93 30.71 -1.00
C GLU A 103 14.86 29.81 -1.63
N ALA A 104 14.90 29.62 -2.96
CA ALA A 104 13.93 28.80 -3.68
C ALA A 104 14.15 27.33 -3.36
N LYS A 105 13.10 26.66 -2.88
CA LYS A 105 13.12 25.20 -2.68
C LYS A 105 12.88 24.48 -4.01
N TYR A 106 13.52 23.34 -4.22
CA TYR A 106 13.38 22.59 -5.47
C TYR A 106 12.74 21.22 -5.24
N TYR A 107 11.70 20.92 -6.02
CA TYR A 107 10.80 19.80 -5.80
C TYR A 107 10.54 18.96 -7.06
N ALA A 108 10.23 17.68 -6.86
CA ALA A 108 9.67 16.79 -7.88
C ALA A 108 8.85 15.71 -7.17
N ASN A 109 8.03 14.95 -7.91
CA ASN A 109 7.35 13.81 -7.29
C ASN A 109 8.37 12.73 -6.89
N SER A 110 7.99 11.81 -5.99
CA SER A 110 8.90 10.82 -5.43
C SER A 110 9.51 9.88 -6.47
N ARG A 111 8.79 9.58 -7.56
CA ARG A 111 9.27 8.72 -8.66
C ARG A 111 10.28 9.46 -9.53
N ALA A 112 9.95 10.67 -9.98
CA ALA A 112 10.87 11.53 -10.73
C ALA A 112 12.15 11.81 -9.94
N ALA A 113 12.05 12.20 -8.67
CA ALA A 113 13.20 12.48 -7.82
C ALA A 113 14.12 11.26 -7.64
N ALA A 114 13.56 10.06 -7.54
CA ALA A 114 14.33 8.82 -7.43
C ALA A 114 15.09 8.48 -8.72
N GLU A 115 14.45 8.62 -9.88
CA GLU A 115 15.08 8.32 -11.18
C GLU A 115 16.12 9.39 -11.56
N ILE A 116 15.83 10.68 -11.33
CA ILE A 116 16.81 11.76 -11.45
C ILE A 116 18.05 11.45 -10.62
N LYS A 117 17.89 11.07 -9.35
CA LYS A 117 19.01 10.73 -8.45
C LYS A 117 19.86 9.57 -8.99
N LYS A 118 19.23 8.60 -9.64
CA LYS A 118 19.89 7.39 -10.17
C LYS A 118 20.65 7.68 -11.47
N GLU A 119 20.09 8.50 -12.36
CA GLU A 119 20.63 8.73 -13.70
C GLU A 119 21.48 9.99 -13.85
N ALA A 120 21.33 10.99 -12.98
CA ALA A 120 21.92 12.33 -13.13
C ALA A 120 23.41 12.31 -13.47
N ALA A 121 24.22 11.51 -12.76
CA ALA A 121 25.66 11.45 -12.99
C ALA A 121 26.01 10.93 -14.40
N HIS A 122 25.24 9.95 -14.89
CA HIS A 122 25.45 9.42 -16.23
C HIS A 122 24.96 10.40 -17.30
N LYS A 123 23.78 11.01 -17.11
CA LYS A 123 23.23 12.01 -18.03
C LYS A 123 24.13 13.24 -18.15
N VAL A 124 24.74 13.71 -17.06
CA VAL A 124 25.77 14.77 -17.10
C VAL A 124 26.92 14.37 -18.02
N LYS A 125 27.48 13.17 -17.85
CA LYS A 125 28.61 12.69 -18.68
C LYS A 125 28.21 12.59 -20.15
N LEU A 126 27.04 12.02 -20.43
CA LEU A 126 26.52 11.86 -21.79
C LEU A 126 26.32 13.23 -22.45
N MET A 127 25.60 14.13 -21.78
CA MET A 127 25.25 15.43 -22.35
C MET A 127 26.47 16.35 -22.50
N LYS A 128 27.50 16.24 -21.66
CA LYS A 128 28.79 16.91 -21.89
C LYS A 128 29.49 16.44 -23.17
N GLY A 129 29.38 15.16 -23.50
CA GLY A 129 29.89 14.63 -24.77
C GLY A 129 29.16 15.17 -26.01
N VAL A 130 27.89 15.56 -25.85
CA VAL A 130 27.03 16.04 -26.96
C VAL A 130 27.07 17.57 -27.08
N LEU A 131 26.90 18.29 -25.98
CA LEU A 131 26.76 19.76 -25.95
C LEU A 131 28.05 20.48 -25.53
N GLY A 132 29.06 19.74 -25.08
CA GLY A 132 30.34 20.28 -24.60
C GLY A 132 30.36 20.51 -23.09
N ASP A 133 31.57 20.45 -22.52
CA ASP A 133 31.80 20.52 -21.08
C ASP A 133 31.32 21.80 -20.40
N LYS A 134 31.24 22.90 -21.16
CA LYS A 134 30.86 24.23 -20.66
C LYS A 134 29.35 24.45 -20.58
N SER A 135 28.56 23.66 -21.30
CA SER A 135 27.12 23.88 -21.41
C SER A 135 26.30 23.03 -20.42
N ILE A 136 26.93 22.07 -19.72
CA ILE A 136 26.26 21.20 -18.74
C ILE A 136 26.96 21.29 -17.38
N VAL A 137 26.18 21.39 -16.30
CA VAL A 137 26.71 21.44 -14.93
C VAL A 137 27.55 20.20 -14.58
N THR A 138 28.51 20.37 -13.68
CA THR A 138 29.32 19.25 -13.15
C THR A 138 28.56 18.43 -12.11
N LYS A 139 27.68 19.07 -11.33
CA LYS A 139 26.88 18.46 -10.28
C LYS A 139 25.44 18.94 -10.39
N VAL A 140 24.53 17.99 -10.57
CA VAL A 140 23.08 18.25 -10.60
C VAL A 140 22.60 18.62 -9.20
N HIS A 141 21.77 19.66 -9.10
CA HIS A 141 21.01 19.95 -7.90
C HIS A 141 19.78 19.02 -7.88
N LEU A 142 19.70 18.08 -6.94
CA LEU A 142 18.63 17.09 -6.91
C LEU A 142 17.34 17.69 -6.33
N PRO A 143 16.16 17.41 -6.91
CA PRO A 143 14.90 17.84 -6.31
C PRO A 143 14.58 17.06 -5.03
N THR A 144 13.93 17.73 -4.09
CA THR A 144 13.36 17.09 -2.90
C THR A 144 12.01 16.47 -3.27
N PRO A 145 11.74 15.20 -2.92
CA PRO A 145 10.43 14.61 -3.16
C PRO A 145 9.37 15.33 -2.31
N TYR A 146 8.29 15.78 -2.93
CA TYR A 146 7.12 16.28 -2.20
C TYR A 146 6.15 15.16 -1.82
N ASP A 147 5.43 15.31 -0.71
CA ASP A 147 4.43 14.38 -0.18
C ASP A 147 3.02 15.01 -0.07
N PHE A 148 2.82 16.19 -0.66
CA PHE A 148 1.57 16.92 -0.71
C PHE A 148 0.93 16.85 -2.11
N SER A 149 -0.38 17.08 -2.21
CA SER A 149 -1.15 17.00 -3.48
C SER A 149 -1.54 18.36 -4.07
N PHE A 150 -1.20 19.46 -3.39
CA PHE A 150 -1.39 20.82 -3.86
C PHE A 150 -0.49 21.77 -3.05
N PHE A 151 -0.29 22.98 -3.55
CA PHE A 151 0.27 24.07 -2.77
C PHE A 151 -0.51 25.37 -2.99
N THR A 152 -0.27 26.35 -2.13
CA THR A 152 -0.78 27.72 -2.28
C THR A 152 0.40 28.69 -2.23
N LEU A 153 0.26 29.85 -2.87
CA LEU A 153 1.24 30.93 -2.75
C LEU A 153 0.84 31.85 -1.59
N PRO A 154 1.81 32.39 -0.83
CA PRO A 154 1.52 33.39 0.19
C PRO A 154 0.69 34.56 -0.36
N GLY A 155 -0.41 34.89 0.31
CA GLY A 155 -1.38 35.89 -0.10
C GLY A 155 -2.42 35.42 -1.11
N ASP A 156 -2.36 34.17 -1.57
CA ASP A 156 -3.28 33.53 -2.52
C ASP A 156 -3.78 32.16 -2.00
N GLU A 157 -3.95 32.04 -0.68
CA GLU A 157 -4.31 30.79 0.02
C GLU A 157 -5.66 30.20 -0.44
N ALA A 158 -6.55 31.05 -0.96
CA ALA A 158 -7.86 30.65 -1.48
C ALA A 158 -7.80 30.02 -2.89
N THR A 159 -6.65 30.06 -3.57
CA THR A 159 -6.48 29.55 -4.94
C THR A 159 -5.40 28.47 -5.01
N PRO A 160 -5.71 27.22 -4.59
CA PRO A 160 -4.74 26.14 -4.61
C PRO A 160 -4.34 25.74 -6.04
N ILE A 161 -3.06 25.36 -6.18
CA ILE A 161 -2.49 24.74 -7.38
C ILE A 161 -2.34 23.25 -7.10
N HIS A 162 -3.07 22.41 -7.82
CA HIS A 162 -3.17 20.98 -7.58
C HIS A 162 -2.16 20.19 -8.42
N PHE A 163 -1.57 19.16 -7.82
CA PHE A 163 -0.76 18.17 -8.51
C PHE A 163 -1.62 17.02 -8.97
N LEU A 164 -1.50 16.65 -10.24
CA LEU A 164 -2.11 15.47 -10.82
C LEU A 164 -0.98 14.52 -11.20
N ASN A 165 -0.70 13.56 -10.32
CA ASN A 165 0.47 12.70 -10.41
C ASN A 165 0.32 11.40 -9.59
N PRO A 166 1.16 10.38 -9.87
CA PRO A 166 1.91 10.23 -11.12
C PRO A 166 0.94 9.96 -12.29
N LEU A 167 1.21 10.57 -13.44
CA LEU A 167 0.49 10.31 -14.70
C LEU A 167 1.46 9.77 -15.76
N THR A 168 0.91 9.36 -16.90
CA THR A 168 1.71 8.93 -18.05
C THR A 168 1.66 9.99 -19.14
N GLY A 169 2.82 10.44 -19.57
CA GLY A 169 3.08 11.24 -20.76
C GLY A 169 3.97 10.44 -21.69
N ASP A 170 5.02 11.06 -22.20
CA ASP A 170 6.11 10.33 -22.85
C ASP A 170 6.88 9.42 -21.87
N THR A 171 6.81 9.72 -20.58
CA THR A 171 7.27 8.90 -19.46
C THR A 171 6.15 8.59 -18.43
N VAL A 172 6.47 7.83 -17.38
CA VAL A 172 5.56 7.19 -16.42
C VAL A 172 5.46 7.89 -15.06
N ASP A 173 6.13 9.02 -14.90
CA ASP A 173 6.31 9.74 -13.64
C ASP A 173 5.87 11.20 -13.74
N GLU A 174 4.97 11.51 -14.67
CA GLU A 174 4.57 12.89 -14.96
C GLU A 174 3.78 13.55 -13.83
N THR A 175 3.99 14.84 -13.68
CA THR A 175 3.22 15.72 -12.79
C THR A 175 2.62 16.87 -13.57
N LEU A 176 1.30 16.92 -13.63
CA LEU A 176 0.57 18.06 -14.19
C LEU A 176 0.17 19.02 -13.08
N PHE A 177 0.22 20.33 -13.35
CA PHE A 177 -0.14 21.37 -12.38
C PHE A 177 -1.44 22.04 -12.82
N TRP A 178 -2.53 21.73 -12.11
CA TRP A 178 -3.86 22.28 -12.38
C TRP A 178 -4.14 23.49 -11.51
N ILE A 179 -4.51 24.61 -12.14
CA ILE A 179 -4.81 25.89 -11.47
C ILE A 179 -6.28 26.25 -11.72
N PRO A 180 -7.23 25.79 -10.88
CA PRO A 180 -8.66 25.94 -11.11
C PRO A 180 -9.13 27.40 -11.22
N SER A 181 -8.51 28.29 -10.42
CA SER A 181 -8.90 29.70 -10.32
C SER A 181 -8.81 30.45 -11.65
N ILE A 182 -7.89 30.06 -12.51
CA ILE A 182 -7.68 30.63 -13.86
C ILE A 182 -7.90 29.64 -15.00
N LYS A 183 -8.26 28.39 -14.67
CA LYS A 183 -8.43 27.28 -15.61
C LYS A 183 -7.20 27.06 -16.50
N THR A 184 -6.01 27.13 -15.92
CA THR A 184 -4.74 26.86 -16.62
C THR A 184 -4.18 25.53 -16.14
N LEU A 185 -3.71 24.72 -17.07
CA LEU A 185 -3.03 23.46 -16.81
C LEU A 185 -1.61 23.53 -17.39
N ILE A 186 -0.60 23.26 -16.57
CA ILE A 186 0.77 23.03 -17.05
C ILE A 186 0.93 21.52 -17.22
N ALA A 187 1.14 21.08 -18.45
CA ALA A 187 0.98 19.69 -18.83
C ALA A 187 2.28 18.87 -18.77
N GLY A 188 3.44 19.52 -18.81
CA GLY A 188 4.71 18.82 -19.08
C GLY A 188 4.63 18.05 -20.41
N ASP A 189 5.39 16.98 -20.52
CA ASP A 189 5.48 16.18 -21.75
C ASP A 189 4.32 15.20 -21.92
N SER A 190 3.30 15.33 -21.06
CA SER A 190 1.99 14.76 -21.35
C SER A 190 1.28 15.47 -22.50
N VAL A 191 1.66 16.69 -22.88
CA VAL A 191 1.15 17.41 -24.07
C VAL A 191 2.31 18.12 -24.77
N TYR A 192 2.42 17.90 -26.08
CA TYR A 192 3.38 18.62 -26.93
C TYR A 192 2.67 19.71 -27.73
N GLY A 193 3.38 20.79 -28.01
CA GLY A 193 2.91 21.84 -28.90
C GLY A 193 2.59 21.28 -30.29
N HIS A 194 1.52 21.79 -30.91
CA HIS A 194 1.11 21.41 -32.26
C HIS A 194 2.15 21.69 -33.35
N ASP A 195 3.22 22.42 -33.01
CA ASP A 195 4.36 22.73 -33.86
C ASP A 195 5.55 21.76 -33.69
N MET A 196 5.38 20.64 -32.97
CA MET A 196 6.45 19.67 -32.73
C MET A 196 6.03 18.20 -32.90
N HIS A 197 6.98 17.35 -33.30
CA HIS A 197 6.88 15.91 -33.16
C HIS A 197 7.03 15.50 -31.68
N LEU A 198 6.41 14.39 -31.29
CA LEU A 198 6.45 13.88 -29.91
C LEU A 198 7.64 12.94 -29.70
N TRP A 199 8.16 12.90 -28.48
CA TRP A 199 9.03 11.82 -28.00
C TRP A 199 8.20 10.57 -27.72
N LEU A 200 8.44 9.49 -28.48
CA LEU A 200 7.80 8.19 -28.22
C LEU A 200 8.83 7.10 -27.89
N ALA A 201 10.11 7.44 -27.82
CA ALA A 201 11.19 6.45 -27.61
C ALA A 201 11.04 5.68 -26.29
N ASP A 202 10.31 6.22 -25.33
CA ASP A 202 10.05 5.61 -24.01
C ASP A 202 8.72 4.82 -23.99
N SER A 203 7.88 4.94 -25.02
CA SER A 203 6.61 4.23 -25.17
C SER A 203 6.80 2.80 -25.71
N LEU A 204 7.54 1.97 -24.97
CA LEU A 204 7.96 0.63 -25.38
C LEU A 204 6.83 -0.40 -25.49
N THR A 205 5.65 -0.10 -24.93
CA THR A 205 4.52 -1.02 -24.87
C THR A 205 3.22 -0.29 -25.18
N LYS A 206 2.21 -1.05 -25.60
CA LYS A 206 0.85 -0.56 -25.84
C LYS A 206 0.19 0.04 -24.60
N ALA A 207 0.48 -0.51 -23.42
CA ALA A 207 -0.07 0.03 -22.18
C ALA A 207 0.39 1.46 -21.91
N LEU A 208 1.64 1.81 -22.27
CA LEU A 208 2.17 3.17 -22.09
C LEU A 208 1.42 4.18 -22.97
N THR A 209 1.22 3.87 -24.25
CA THR A 209 0.49 4.76 -25.17
C THR A 209 -1.01 4.86 -24.82
N GLU A 210 -1.62 3.77 -24.33
CA GLU A 210 -3.01 3.77 -23.83
C GLU A 210 -3.17 4.58 -22.53
N SER A 211 -2.20 4.49 -21.62
CA SER A 211 -2.18 5.28 -20.39
C SER A 211 -1.99 6.76 -20.69
N TRP A 212 -1.10 7.11 -21.63
CA TRP A 212 -0.92 8.49 -22.08
C TRP A 212 -2.21 9.07 -22.69
N LEU A 213 -2.91 8.31 -23.54
CA LEU A 213 -4.23 8.73 -24.04
C LEU A 213 -5.25 8.96 -22.91
N SER A 214 -5.17 8.18 -21.83
CA SER A 214 -6.03 8.34 -20.65
C SER A 214 -5.68 9.63 -19.88
N THR A 215 -4.40 9.99 -19.78
CA THR A 215 -3.97 11.31 -19.27
C THR A 215 -4.61 12.44 -20.08
N LEU A 216 -4.64 12.35 -21.42
CA LEU A 216 -5.30 13.38 -22.25
C LEU A 216 -6.81 13.47 -22.01
N ASP A 217 -7.47 12.36 -21.68
CA ASP A 217 -8.89 12.35 -21.31
C ASP A 217 -9.16 13.05 -19.96
N LEU A 218 -8.22 12.95 -19.00
CA LEU A 218 -8.25 13.76 -17.78
C LEU A 218 -8.12 15.25 -18.09
N ILE A 219 -7.18 15.64 -18.95
CA ILE A 219 -6.97 17.04 -19.34
C ILE A 219 -8.26 17.63 -19.93
N ASP A 220 -8.84 16.92 -20.90
CA ASP A 220 -10.11 17.28 -21.52
C ASP A 220 -11.24 17.45 -20.48
N TYR A 221 -11.24 16.60 -19.45
CA TYR A 221 -12.24 16.67 -18.42
C TYR A 221 -12.15 17.97 -17.59
N LEU A 222 -10.94 18.38 -17.23
CA LEU A 222 -10.72 19.58 -16.40
C LEU A 222 -11.23 20.86 -17.09
N LYS A 223 -11.47 20.79 -18.41
CA LYS A 223 -11.87 21.90 -19.27
C LYS A 223 -10.97 23.13 -19.05
N PRO A 224 -9.64 22.96 -19.17
CA PRO A 224 -8.71 24.07 -19.11
C PRO A 224 -9.00 25.05 -20.24
N ASN A 225 -8.92 26.34 -19.94
CA ASN A 225 -8.91 27.38 -20.96
C ASN A 225 -7.55 27.43 -21.65
N VAL A 226 -6.47 27.14 -20.91
CA VAL A 226 -5.08 27.14 -21.38
C VAL A 226 -4.40 25.85 -20.95
N VAL A 227 -3.72 25.18 -21.88
CA VAL A 227 -2.92 23.96 -21.62
C VAL A 227 -1.51 24.23 -22.10
N ILE A 228 -0.56 24.41 -21.19
CA ILE A 228 0.82 24.71 -21.51
C ILE A 228 1.56 23.39 -21.78
N PRO A 229 2.04 23.12 -23.01
CA PRO A 229 2.77 21.91 -23.34
C PRO A 229 4.18 21.92 -22.75
N GLY A 230 4.83 20.76 -22.68
CA GLY A 230 6.22 20.66 -22.22
C GLY A 230 7.25 21.09 -23.27
N HIS A 231 6.94 20.96 -24.57
CA HIS A 231 7.76 21.47 -25.68
C HIS A 231 6.91 22.25 -26.68
N SER A 232 7.41 23.40 -27.13
CA SER A 232 6.82 24.15 -28.25
C SER A 232 7.82 25.12 -28.86
N LEU A 233 7.66 25.43 -30.16
CA LEU A 233 8.48 26.42 -30.84
C LEU A 233 7.93 27.84 -30.71
N SER A 234 6.69 28.01 -30.23
CA SER A 234 6.08 29.32 -30.06
C SER A 234 5.19 29.44 -28.82
N ASN A 235 5.36 30.54 -28.09
CA ASN A 235 4.55 30.87 -26.91
C ASN A 235 3.17 31.44 -27.26
N LYS A 236 2.61 31.14 -28.44
CA LYS A 236 1.35 31.73 -28.92
C LYS A 236 0.28 30.66 -29.05
N LYS A 237 -0.84 30.85 -28.34
CA LYS A 237 -2.11 30.09 -28.50
C LYS A 237 -2.11 28.66 -27.96
N PHE A 238 -1.51 28.43 -26.80
CA PHE A 238 -1.67 27.18 -26.05
C PHE A 238 -3.13 26.90 -25.71
N GLY A 239 -3.63 25.71 -26.07
CA GLY A 239 -5.04 25.39 -25.88
C GLY A 239 -5.41 23.93 -26.11
N CYS A 240 -6.48 23.50 -25.43
CA CYS A 240 -6.96 22.12 -25.46
C CYS A 240 -7.31 21.65 -26.88
N SER A 241 -8.02 22.47 -27.67
CA SER A 241 -8.46 22.10 -29.04
C SER A 241 -7.35 22.12 -30.09
N VAL A 242 -6.09 22.36 -29.69
CA VAL A 242 -4.94 22.46 -30.59
C VAL A 242 -3.87 21.48 -30.14
N ASP A 243 -3.30 21.68 -28.96
CA ASP A 243 -2.11 20.93 -28.52
C ASP A 243 -2.46 19.54 -27.96
N VAL A 244 -3.57 19.43 -27.19
CA VAL A 244 -4.07 18.13 -26.70
C VAL A 244 -4.59 17.29 -27.87
N ASP A 245 -5.31 17.90 -28.81
CA ASP A 245 -5.81 17.22 -30.01
C ASP A 245 -4.68 16.79 -30.94
N HIS A 246 -3.62 17.60 -31.09
CA HIS A 246 -2.40 17.22 -31.80
C HIS A 246 -1.75 15.99 -31.17
N THR A 247 -1.46 16.05 -29.87
CA THR A 247 -0.84 14.95 -29.11
C THR A 247 -1.67 13.66 -29.24
N ARG A 248 -3.00 13.76 -29.06
CA ARG A 248 -3.94 12.64 -29.19
C ARG A 248 -3.96 12.05 -30.61
N THR A 249 -3.92 12.91 -31.63
CA THR A 249 -3.91 12.48 -33.04
C THR A 249 -2.60 11.76 -33.38
N TYR A 250 -1.48 12.28 -32.87
CA TYR A 250 -0.16 11.69 -33.03
C TYR A 250 -0.08 10.29 -32.42
N LEU A 251 -0.53 10.13 -31.16
CA LEU A 251 -0.56 8.84 -30.47
C LEU A 251 -1.44 7.81 -31.18
N LYS A 252 -2.64 8.21 -31.64
CA LYS A 252 -3.52 7.31 -32.38
C LYS A 252 -2.94 6.88 -33.72
N TYR A 253 -2.24 7.78 -34.40
CA TYR A 253 -1.53 7.45 -35.64
C TYR A 253 -0.38 6.48 -35.36
N TRP A 254 0.40 6.69 -34.30
CA TRP A 254 1.44 5.76 -33.84
C TRP A 254 0.89 4.38 -33.54
N GLN A 255 -0.15 4.29 -32.71
CA GLN A 255 -0.78 3.00 -32.35
C GLN A 255 -1.23 2.23 -33.59
N LYS A 256 -1.83 2.94 -34.55
CA LYS A 256 -2.36 2.34 -35.78
C LYS A 256 -1.27 1.90 -36.76
N GLU A 257 -0.29 2.76 -37.01
CA GLU A 257 0.65 2.57 -38.12
C GLU A 257 1.95 1.90 -37.73
N ILE A 258 2.40 2.04 -36.47
CA ILE A 258 3.67 1.49 -35.99
C ILE A 258 3.42 0.39 -34.97
N GLU A 259 2.79 0.72 -33.84
CA GLU A 259 2.63 -0.21 -32.71
C GLU A 259 1.88 -1.50 -33.11
N ALA A 260 0.79 -1.36 -33.88
CA ALA A 260 0.00 -2.49 -34.36
C ALA A 260 0.75 -3.43 -35.31
N THR A 261 1.83 -2.97 -35.95
CA THR A 261 2.64 -3.79 -36.88
C THR A 261 3.75 -4.58 -36.17
N GLY A 262 4.05 -4.24 -34.92
CA GLY A 262 5.12 -4.84 -34.13
C GLY A 262 6.48 -4.18 -34.33
N LEU A 263 7.37 -4.42 -33.37
CA LEU A 263 8.74 -3.92 -33.33
C LEU A 263 9.56 -4.41 -34.55
N ASP A 264 10.48 -3.59 -35.06
CA ASP A 264 11.36 -3.90 -36.20
C ASP A 264 10.65 -4.22 -37.53
N HIS A 265 9.35 -3.92 -37.66
CA HIS A 265 8.63 -4.10 -38.93
C HIS A 265 9.16 -3.14 -40.01
N PHE A 266 9.29 -1.86 -39.65
CA PHE A 266 9.80 -0.80 -40.53
C PHE A 266 11.27 -0.49 -40.21
N THR A 267 12.00 0.11 -41.16
CA THR A 267 13.31 0.73 -40.88
C THR A 267 13.11 2.13 -40.28
N PRO A 268 14.10 2.71 -39.58
CA PRO A 268 14.01 4.07 -39.04
C PRO A 268 13.56 5.09 -40.10
N GLN A 269 14.17 5.05 -41.30
CA GLN A 269 13.80 5.94 -42.40
C GLN A 269 12.30 5.87 -42.76
N VAL A 270 11.73 4.65 -42.80
CA VAL A 270 10.30 4.49 -43.14
C VAL A 270 9.39 5.04 -42.05
N ILE A 271 9.75 4.87 -40.77
CA ILE A 271 9.01 5.47 -39.65
C ILE A 271 9.09 7.00 -39.74
N PHE A 272 10.29 7.54 -39.93
CA PHE A 272 10.53 8.97 -40.10
C PHE A 272 9.68 9.55 -41.24
N ASP A 273 9.73 8.95 -42.44
CA ASP A 273 9.00 9.42 -43.62
C ASP A 273 7.48 9.35 -43.43
N LYS A 274 6.98 8.30 -42.76
CA LYS A 274 5.54 8.15 -42.45
C LYS A 274 5.02 9.29 -41.58
N PHE A 275 5.79 9.68 -40.55
CA PHE A 275 5.38 10.72 -39.62
C PHE A 275 5.57 12.12 -40.20
N ASN A 276 6.69 12.37 -40.89
CA ASN A 276 6.88 13.63 -41.60
C ASN A 276 5.80 13.87 -42.65
N LYS A 277 5.36 12.81 -43.36
CA LYS A 277 4.26 12.90 -44.32
C LYS A 277 2.90 13.15 -43.66
N GLN A 278 2.63 12.50 -42.53
CA GLN A 278 1.34 12.63 -41.82
C GLN A 278 1.19 13.97 -41.10
N PHE A 279 2.30 14.50 -40.58
CA PHE A 279 2.36 15.76 -39.85
C PHE A 279 3.28 16.74 -40.59
N PRO A 280 2.88 17.21 -41.78
CA PRO A 280 3.73 18.03 -42.63
C PRO A 280 3.99 19.40 -41.98
N GLY A 281 5.20 19.92 -42.18
CA GLY A 281 5.59 21.25 -41.74
C GLY A 281 6.30 21.29 -40.38
N LEU A 282 6.26 20.22 -39.60
CA LEU A 282 6.92 20.15 -38.28
C LEU A 282 8.45 20.10 -38.35
N LEU A 283 9.03 19.73 -39.51
CA LEU A 283 10.48 19.69 -39.73
C LEU A 283 11.06 20.99 -40.32
N ASN A 284 10.23 21.84 -40.92
CA ASN A 284 10.67 23.04 -41.66
C ASN A 284 10.67 24.29 -40.78
N LEU A 285 10.88 24.11 -39.48
CA LEU A 285 10.81 25.17 -38.48
C LEU A 285 12.24 25.54 -38.06
N ASN A 286 12.44 26.75 -37.52
CA ASN A 286 13.76 27.29 -37.18
C ASN A 286 14.46 26.57 -35.98
N SER A 287 14.07 25.33 -35.69
CA SER A 287 14.64 24.49 -34.63
C SER A 287 14.82 23.06 -35.13
N SER A 288 15.92 22.44 -34.74
CA SER A 288 16.22 21.02 -34.99
C SER A 288 15.51 20.07 -34.02
N THR A 289 14.89 20.57 -32.96
CA THR A 289 14.32 19.72 -31.90
C THR A 289 13.27 18.76 -32.45
N SER A 290 12.29 19.26 -33.20
CA SER A 290 11.22 18.45 -33.76
C SER A 290 11.75 17.30 -34.64
N ALA A 291 12.79 17.58 -35.44
CA ALA A 291 13.48 16.56 -36.24
C ALA A 291 14.22 15.53 -35.36
N PHE A 292 14.87 16.00 -34.29
CA PHE A 292 15.57 15.14 -33.33
C PHE A 292 14.62 14.20 -32.58
N LEU A 293 13.47 14.69 -32.11
CA LEU A 293 12.46 13.87 -31.41
C LEU A 293 11.92 12.77 -32.32
N LEU A 294 11.58 13.12 -33.58
CA LEU A 294 11.13 12.15 -34.56
C LEU A 294 12.22 11.13 -34.91
N ASN A 295 13.45 11.59 -35.15
CA ASN A 295 14.56 10.71 -35.49
C ASN A 295 14.87 9.73 -34.36
N SER A 296 14.92 10.22 -33.11
CA SER A 296 15.13 9.39 -31.92
C SER A 296 14.05 8.31 -31.78
N THR A 297 12.79 8.67 -32.01
CA THR A 297 11.68 7.72 -32.04
C THR A 297 11.84 6.70 -33.17
N ALA A 298 12.18 7.13 -34.38
CA ALA A 298 12.36 6.26 -35.53
C ALA A 298 13.50 5.25 -35.33
N GLU A 299 14.62 5.70 -34.77
CA GLU A 299 15.77 4.86 -34.43
C GLU A 299 15.42 3.83 -33.34
N GLN A 300 14.61 4.21 -32.35
CA GLN A 300 14.24 3.32 -31.25
C GLN A 300 13.41 2.11 -31.69
N PHE A 301 12.49 2.29 -32.64
CA PHE A 301 11.54 1.23 -33.04
C PHE A 301 11.82 0.62 -34.42
N GLY A 302 12.70 1.23 -35.19
CA GLY A 302 13.05 0.79 -36.53
C GLY A 302 14.08 -0.35 -36.53
N ARG A 303 13.92 -1.28 -37.47
CA ARG A 303 14.85 -2.39 -37.70
C ARG A 303 16.25 -1.87 -38.01
N GLY A 304 17.21 -2.28 -37.18
CA GLY A 304 18.61 -1.87 -37.32
C GLY A 304 18.88 -0.45 -36.83
N GLY A 305 17.91 0.20 -36.19
CA GLY A 305 18.09 1.52 -35.56
C GLY A 305 18.84 1.46 -34.23
N THR A 306 19.30 2.62 -33.79
CA THR A 306 20.05 2.79 -32.54
C THR A 306 19.11 2.90 -31.36
N ARG A 307 18.97 1.82 -30.60
CA ARG A 307 18.11 1.77 -29.41
C ARG A 307 18.76 2.47 -28.23
N GLN A 308 18.00 3.35 -27.60
CA GLN A 308 18.36 4.01 -26.36
C GLN A 308 18.28 3.03 -25.20
N VAL A 309 19.13 3.28 -24.19
CA VAL A 309 19.13 2.55 -22.93
C VAL A 309 18.19 3.24 -21.96
N HIS A 310 17.18 2.50 -21.50
CA HIS A 310 16.27 2.93 -20.43
C HIS A 310 16.78 2.41 -19.08
N TYR A 311 16.86 3.28 -18.07
CA TYR A 311 17.23 2.83 -16.71
C TYR A 311 16.00 2.44 -15.88
N ILE A 312 14.80 2.80 -16.36
CA ILE A 312 13.53 2.26 -15.91
C ILE A 312 13.17 1.09 -16.82
N ASN A 313 12.66 0.00 -16.23
CA ASN A 313 12.16 -1.13 -17.02
C ASN A 313 10.80 -0.81 -17.63
N LEU A 314 10.76 0.08 -18.62
CA LEU A 314 9.53 0.52 -19.29
C LEU A 314 8.82 -0.64 -20.00
N ALA A 315 9.58 -1.66 -20.43
CA ALA A 315 9.04 -2.88 -21.02
C ALA A 315 8.24 -3.75 -20.02
N ALA A 316 8.37 -3.53 -18.71
CA ALA A 316 7.57 -4.23 -17.71
C ALA A 316 6.10 -3.77 -17.67
N TYR A 317 5.78 -2.60 -18.21
CA TYR A 317 4.42 -2.08 -18.24
C TYR A 317 3.65 -2.72 -19.41
N THR A 318 3.19 -3.95 -19.24
CA THR A 318 2.41 -4.66 -20.26
C THR A 318 0.90 -4.48 -20.10
N ASP A 319 0.46 -3.87 -18.99
CA ASP A 319 -0.93 -3.57 -18.66
C ASP A 319 -1.05 -2.14 -18.13
N VAL A 320 -2.13 -1.44 -18.50
CA VAL A 320 -2.46 -0.11 -17.99
C VAL A 320 -2.72 -0.16 -16.48
N GLU A 321 -3.16 -1.29 -15.92
CA GLU A 321 -3.33 -1.45 -14.46
C GLU A 321 -2.01 -1.43 -13.68
N ALA A 322 -0.87 -1.72 -14.34
CA ALA A 322 0.46 -1.62 -13.74
C ALA A 322 1.03 -0.19 -13.77
N LEU A 323 0.33 0.74 -14.43
CA LEU A 323 0.62 2.16 -14.47
C LEU A 323 -0.32 2.84 -13.48
N ASP A 324 0.21 3.61 -12.52
CA ASP A 324 -0.57 4.38 -11.52
C ASP A 324 -1.36 5.56 -12.16
N GLY A 325 -1.71 5.47 -13.45
CA GLY A 325 -2.28 6.53 -14.27
C GLY A 325 -3.78 6.78 -14.07
N TRP A 326 -4.26 7.88 -14.66
CA TRP A 326 -5.65 8.27 -14.57
C TRP A 326 -6.57 7.30 -15.31
N THR A 327 -7.67 6.96 -14.66
CA THR A 327 -8.67 6.00 -15.16
C THR A 327 -10.07 6.56 -14.91
N ALA A 328 -11.04 6.34 -15.82
CA ALA A 328 -12.43 6.77 -15.65
C ALA A 328 -13.23 5.90 -14.64
N CYS A 329 -14.17 6.50 -13.87
CA CYS A 329 -15.06 5.76 -12.96
C CYS A 329 -15.93 4.78 -13.77
N ASP A 330 -16.25 3.61 -13.22
CA ASP A 330 -17.03 2.54 -13.82
C ASP A 330 -18.36 3.05 -14.38
N VAL A 331 -19.00 3.98 -13.68
CA VAL A 331 -20.24 4.62 -14.12
C VAL A 331 -20.00 5.44 -15.38
N CYS A 332 -18.97 6.27 -15.40
CA CYS A 332 -18.63 7.10 -16.57
C CYS A 332 -18.18 6.22 -17.75
N TYR A 333 -17.37 5.20 -17.48
CA TYR A 333 -16.96 4.20 -18.46
C TYR A 333 -18.17 3.47 -19.06
N ARG A 334 -19.07 2.92 -18.22
CA ARG A 334 -20.28 2.17 -18.65
C ARG A 334 -21.26 3.05 -19.41
N LYS A 335 -21.44 4.31 -18.99
CA LYS A 335 -22.31 5.29 -19.65
C LYS A 335 -21.65 5.92 -20.89
N ARG A 336 -20.39 5.61 -21.19
CA ARG A 336 -19.60 6.21 -22.28
C ARG A 336 -19.59 7.74 -22.23
N ILE A 337 -19.41 8.29 -21.03
CA ILE A 337 -19.30 9.72 -20.74
C ILE A 337 -17.95 10.00 -20.09
N ARG A 338 -17.41 11.21 -20.23
CA ARG A 338 -16.08 11.57 -19.70
C ARG A 338 -16.11 11.73 -18.18
N CYS A 339 -15.23 11.00 -17.50
CA CYS A 339 -15.02 11.06 -16.05
C CYS A 339 -14.06 12.19 -15.69
N ASP A 340 -14.13 12.71 -14.46
CA ASP A 340 -13.16 13.65 -13.89
C ASP A 340 -11.95 13.04 -13.24
N GLY A 341 -12.12 11.86 -12.65
CA GLY A 341 -11.21 11.37 -11.62
C GLY A 341 -11.22 12.14 -10.29
N GLN A 342 -12.01 13.22 -10.12
CA GLN A 342 -12.27 13.87 -8.82
C GLN A 342 -12.63 12.83 -7.76
N LYS A 343 -11.94 12.94 -6.61
CA LYS A 343 -12.12 12.07 -5.45
C LYS A 343 -12.89 12.83 -4.35
N PRO A 344 -13.80 12.18 -3.60
CA PRO A 344 -14.12 10.75 -3.64
C PRO A 344 -15.07 10.37 -4.78
N ARG A 345 -15.72 11.34 -5.44
CA ARG A 345 -16.64 11.10 -6.56
C ARG A 345 -16.44 12.10 -7.68
N CYS A 346 -16.41 11.60 -8.91
CA CYS A 346 -16.38 12.42 -10.11
C CYS A 346 -17.71 13.20 -10.24
N SER A 347 -17.70 14.41 -10.80
CA SER A 347 -18.87 15.30 -10.93
C SER A 347 -20.03 14.63 -11.67
N HIS A 348 -19.77 13.80 -12.67
CA HIS A 348 -20.82 12.99 -13.30
C HIS A 348 -21.36 11.92 -12.34
N CYS A 349 -20.47 11.21 -11.66
CA CYS A 349 -20.82 10.23 -10.63
C CYS A 349 -21.63 10.92 -9.46
N VAL A 350 -21.40 12.21 -9.15
CA VAL A 350 -22.22 13.05 -8.24
C VAL A 350 -23.58 13.41 -8.88
N LEU A 351 -23.59 13.91 -10.11
CA LEU A 351 -24.80 14.32 -10.85
C LEU A 351 -25.78 13.15 -11.00
N TYR A 352 -25.28 11.98 -11.36
CA TYR A 352 -26.07 10.76 -11.52
C TYR A 352 -26.38 10.06 -10.20
N LYS A 353 -25.97 10.63 -9.05
CA LYS A 353 -26.08 10.01 -7.72
C LYS A 353 -25.61 8.55 -7.72
N SER A 354 -24.59 8.25 -8.52
CA SER A 354 -24.05 6.89 -8.72
C SER A 354 -22.66 6.77 -8.10
N ASP A 355 -22.35 5.61 -7.52
CA ASP A 355 -21.06 5.43 -6.85
C ASP A 355 -19.89 5.52 -7.84
N CYS A 356 -18.92 6.36 -7.50
CA CYS A 356 -17.74 6.62 -8.32
C CYS A 356 -16.69 5.54 -8.08
N THR A 357 -16.96 4.33 -8.54
CA THR A 357 -16.07 3.18 -8.41
C THR A 357 -15.13 3.08 -9.62
N PHE A 358 -13.99 2.41 -9.49
CA PHE A 358 -13.04 2.17 -10.59
C PHE A 358 -12.70 0.67 -10.69
N GLN A 359 -13.63 -0.19 -10.25
CA GLN A 359 -13.44 -1.60 -9.92
C GLN A 359 -13.88 -2.57 -11.03
N ALA A 360 -14.44 -2.09 -12.16
CA ALA A 360 -15.00 -2.97 -13.17
C ALA A 360 -13.95 -3.51 -14.16
N THR A 361 -13.65 -4.81 -14.07
CA THR A 361 -12.86 -5.62 -15.02
C THR A 361 -13.52 -5.82 -16.40
N SER A 362 -14.75 -5.35 -16.59
CA SER A 362 -15.50 -5.46 -17.86
C SER A 362 -15.23 -4.27 -18.79
N ARG A 363 -13.98 -4.14 -19.26
CA ARG A 363 -13.59 -3.17 -20.30
C ARG A 363 -13.45 -3.77 -21.71
N LYS A 364 -13.85 -5.02 -21.91
CA LYS A 364 -13.80 -5.66 -23.23
C LYS A 364 -14.94 -5.17 -24.12
N ALA A 365 -14.56 -4.51 -25.21
CA ALA A 365 -15.45 -4.15 -26.30
C ALA A 365 -16.22 -5.38 -26.81
N ALA A 366 -17.52 -5.21 -27.06
CA ALA A 366 -18.36 -6.23 -27.67
C ALA A 366 -17.73 -6.75 -28.97
N VAL A 367 -17.47 -8.06 -29.01
CA VAL A 367 -16.93 -8.77 -30.18
C VAL A 367 -17.92 -8.62 -31.33
N ARG A 368 -17.54 -7.86 -32.36
CA ARG A 368 -18.21 -7.84 -33.67
C ARG A 368 -17.94 -9.17 -34.37
N LYS A 369 -19.00 -9.96 -34.59
CA LYS A 369 -18.99 -11.11 -35.52
C LYS A 369 -18.56 -10.66 -36.92
N ARG A 370 -17.60 -11.34 -37.53
CA ARG A 370 -17.37 -11.44 -38.99
C ARG A 370 -16.43 -12.64 -39.30
N PRO A 371 -16.41 -13.16 -40.55
CA PRO A 371 -16.82 -14.53 -40.84
C PRO A 371 -15.69 -15.50 -41.19
N ASN A 372 -16.08 -16.78 -41.25
CA ASN A 372 -15.34 -17.99 -41.59
C ASN A 372 -14.26 -17.84 -42.67
N GLY A 373 -13.05 -18.28 -42.33
CA GLY A 373 -12.04 -18.69 -43.30
C GLY A 373 -10.66 -18.80 -42.66
N THR A 374 -10.30 -19.97 -42.11
CA THR A 374 -8.93 -20.55 -42.03
C THR A 374 -8.84 -21.66 -40.95
N ALA A 375 -9.68 -22.68 -41.02
CA ALA A 375 -9.62 -23.82 -40.10
C ALA A 375 -8.34 -24.68 -40.29
N ALA A 376 -7.75 -24.68 -41.50
CA ALA A 376 -6.60 -25.53 -41.83
C ALA A 376 -5.26 -25.03 -41.28
N ALA A 377 -5.06 -23.72 -41.17
CA ALA A 377 -3.81 -23.15 -40.66
C ALA A 377 -3.69 -23.30 -39.13
N VAL A 378 -4.81 -23.17 -38.43
CA VAL A 378 -4.87 -23.30 -36.96
C VAL A 378 -4.64 -24.75 -36.52
N GLN A 379 -5.15 -25.73 -37.25
CA GLN A 379 -4.91 -27.15 -36.94
C GLN A 379 -3.43 -27.55 -37.06
N SER A 380 -2.72 -27.04 -38.08
CA SER A 380 -1.28 -27.27 -38.22
C SER A 380 -0.47 -26.67 -37.07
N GLN A 381 -0.88 -25.49 -36.57
CA GLN A 381 -0.19 -24.81 -35.48
C GLN A 381 -0.44 -25.49 -34.12
N VAL A 382 -1.66 -25.99 -33.88
CA VAL A 382 -1.99 -26.76 -32.66
C VAL A 382 -1.17 -28.05 -32.61
N GLN A 383 -1.06 -28.77 -33.72
CA GLN A 383 -0.33 -30.05 -33.78
C GLN A 383 1.19 -29.87 -33.59
N SER A 384 1.75 -28.74 -34.06
CA SER A 384 3.14 -28.37 -33.80
C SER A 384 3.38 -28.04 -32.32
N LEU A 385 2.44 -27.36 -31.67
CA LEU A 385 2.54 -26.97 -30.27
C LEU A 385 2.38 -28.16 -29.32
N GLU A 386 1.51 -29.12 -29.66
CA GLU A 386 1.35 -30.37 -28.91
C GLU A 386 2.63 -31.20 -28.93
N THR A 387 3.28 -31.31 -30.09
CA THR A 387 4.57 -32.02 -30.22
C THR A 387 5.66 -31.35 -29.37
N SER A 388 5.80 -30.02 -29.41
CA SER A 388 6.77 -29.31 -28.58
C SER A 388 6.47 -29.39 -27.08
N LEU A 389 5.20 -29.50 -26.69
CA LEU A 389 4.80 -29.65 -25.29
C LEU A 389 5.18 -31.03 -24.75
N ASP A 390 5.03 -32.08 -25.55
CA ASP A 390 5.40 -33.44 -25.14
C ASP A 390 6.92 -33.63 -25.07
N GLU A 391 7.69 -33.03 -25.98
CA GLU A 391 9.15 -33.00 -25.89
C GLU A 391 9.64 -32.30 -24.61
N ALA A 392 9.01 -31.18 -24.24
CA ALA A 392 9.33 -30.46 -23.01
C ALA A 392 9.01 -31.28 -21.75
N ARG A 393 7.85 -31.98 -21.73
CA ARG A 393 7.46 -32.87 -20.62
C ARG A 393 8.43 -34.03 -20.44
N GLN A 394 8.92 -34.59 -21.55
CA GLN A 394 9.89 -35.68 -21.50
C GLN A 394 11.25 -35.22 -20.95
N ARG A 395 11.69 -34.01 -21.33
CA ARG A 395 12.91 -33.37 -20.78
C ARG A 395 12.82 -33.12 -19.28
N ILE A 396 11.64 -32.72 -18.79
CA ILE A 396 11.39 -32.50 -17.36
C ILE A 396 11.49 -33.82 -16.59
N LYS A 397 10.88 -34.91 -17.08
CA LYS A 397 10.99 -36.25 -16.47
C LYS A 397 12.44 -36.75 -16.39
N GLU A 398 13.25 -36.51 -17.43
CA GLU A 398 14.68 -36.87 -17.42
C GLU A 398 15.48 -36.07 -16.38
N LEU A 399 15.17 -34.78 -16.19
CA LEU A 399 15.82 -33.92 -15.20
C LEU A 399 15.42 -34.28 -13.76
N GLU A 400 14.16 -34.65 -13.53
CA GLU A 400 13.65 -35.13 -12.24
C GLU A 400 14.31 -36.46 -11.82
N GLY A 401 14.54 -37.37 -12.76
CA GLY A 401 15.30 -38.61 -12.53
C GLY A 401 16.75 -38.37 -12.12
N ARG A 402 17.38 -37.30 -12.62
CA ARG A 402 18.77 -36.92 -12.26
C ARG A 402 18.84 -36.22 -10.90
N LEU A 403 17.77 -35.53 -10.50
CA LEU A 403 17.66 -34.83 -9.20
C LEU A 403 17.47 -35.82 -8.04
N THR A 404 16.64 -36.86 -8.24
CA THR A 404 16.41 -37.91 -7.24
C THR A 404 17.66 -38.75 -6.96
N GLN A 405 18.54 -38.94 -7.96
CA GLN A 405 19.81 -39.64 -7.78
C GLN A 405 20.85 -38.82 -6.98
N LYS A 406 20.79 -37.49 -7.07
CA LYS A 406 21.70 -36.57 -6.35
C LYS A 406 21.31 -36.39 -4.87
N SER A 407 20.02 -36.59 -4.54
CA SER A 407 19.48 -36.38 -3.19
C SER A 407 19.72 -37.56 -2.22
N ARG A 408 20.27 -38.70 -2.69
CA ARG A 408 20.55 -39.88 -1.85
C ARG A 408 21.90 -39.84 -1.11
N ASN A 409 22.77 -38.85 -1.39
CA ASN A 409 24.17 -38.86 -0.91
C ASN A 409 24.54 -37.78 0.13
N GLN A 410 23.58 -37.09 0.78
CA GLN A 410 23.89 -36.21 1.89
C GLN A 410 22.88 -36.38 3.03
N ILE A 411 23.31 -37.03 4.11
CA ILE A 411 22.68 -37.03 5.43
C ILE A 411 23.64 -36.35 6.41
N ASP A 412 23.03 -35.69 7.39
CA ASP A 412 23.53 -35.04 8.61
C ASP A 412 23.93 -33.55 8.55
N LYS A 413 22.97 -32.71 8.97
CA LYS A 413 23.15 -31.62 9.94
C LYS A 413 21.82 -31.29 10.66
N PRO A 414 21.85 -30.76 11.90
CA PRO A 414 20.70 -30.69 12.79
C PRO A 414 19.65 -29.66 12.33
N GLN A 415 18.38 -30.01 12.50
CA GLN A 415 17.23 -29.18 12.11
C GLN A 415 17.01 -28.00 13.07
N VAL A 416 17.07 -26.79 12.52
CA VAL A 416 16.42 -25.61 13.09
C VAL A 416 15.04 -25.51 12.44
N GLY A 417 13.98 -25.41 13.25
CA GLY A 417 12.59 -25.39 12.81
C GLY A 417 12.33 -24.29 11.77
N VAL A 418 11.69 -24.68 10.66
CA VAL A 418 11.42 -23.84 9.48
C VAL A 418 10.07 -23.13 9.65
N TYR A 419 10.05 -21.79 9.67
CA TYR A 419 8.83 -20.96 9.79
C TYR A 419 8.12 -20.64 8.46
N ASP A 420 8.43 -21.35 7.36
CA ASP A 420 7.76 -21.18 6.07
C ASP A 420 6.60 -22.17 5.92
N VAL A 421 5.37 -21.64 5.86
CA VAL A 421 4.17 -22.42 5.55
C VAL A 421 3.44 -21.76 4.40
N SER A 422 3.96 -21.97 3.18
CA SER A 422 3.27 -21.57 1.95
C SER A 422 2.14 -22.57 1.64
N TYR A 423 0.90 -22.18 1.93
CA TYR A 423 -0.30 -22.98 1.61
C TYR A 423 -0.76 -22.84 0.14
N LEU A 424 0.18 -22.73 -0.79
CA LEU A 424 -0.10 -22.57 -2.23
C LEU A 424 0.29 -23.85 -2.98
N GLY A 425 -0.60 -24.85 -2.95
CA GLY A 425 -0.46 -26.05 -3.77
C GLY A 425 -1.17 -25.91 -5.11
N ARG A 426 -0.54 -26.34 -6.22
CA ARG A 426 -1.25 -26.66 -7.47
C ARG A 426 -1.93 -28.02 -7.27
N GLY A 427 -3.17 -28.04 -6.79
CA GLY A 427 -3.96 -29.27 -6.72
C GLY A 427 -4.66 -29.55 -8.04
N SER A 428 -4.25 -30.60 -8.75
CA SER A 428 -5.16 -31.30 -9.67
C SER A 428 -6.04 -32.23 -8.85
N LEU A 429 -7.29 -32.41 -9.28
CA LEU A 429 -8.29 -33.27 -8.63
C LEU A 429 -8.04 -34.75 -9.00
N GLU A 430 -6.82 -35.24 -8.80
CA GLU A 430 -6.41 -36.62 -9.20
C GLU A 430 -6.82 -37.70 -8.17
N SER A 431 -7.27 -37.31 -6.98
CA SER A 431 -7.86 -38.22 -5.98
C SER A 431 -9.25 -37.71 -5.61
N GLY A 432 -10.26 -38.57 -5.54
CA GLY A 432 -11.65 -38.19 -5.29
C GLY A 432 -11.89 -37.50 -3.92
N LEU A 433 -13.15 -37.39 -3.50
CA LEU A 433 -13.55 -36.82 -2.20
C LEU A 433 -13.21 -37.77 -1.02
N GLU A 434 -11.94 -38.11 -0.86
CA GLU A 434 -11.47 -39.03 0.19
C GLU A 434 -11.11 -38.28 1.48
N LEU A 435 -11.60 -38.80 2.60
CA LEU A 435 -11.24 -38.39 3.96
C LEU A 435 -10.51 -39.54 4.68
N PRO A 436 -9.70 -39.24 5.72
CA PRO A 436 -9.12 -40.26 6.60
C PRO A 436 -10.18 -41.20 7.20
N PRO A 437 -9.79 -42.32 7.84
CA PRO A 437 -10.70 -43.15 8.62
C PRO A 437 -11.52 -42.34 9.65
N GLN A 438 -12.77 -42.74 9.88
CA GLN A 438 -13.73 -41.99 10.72
C GLN A 438 -13.19 -41.68 12.12
N HIS A 439 -12.49 -42.62 12.76
CA HIS A 439 -11.94 -42.43 14.10
C HIS A 439 -10.85 -41.33 14.15
N GLU A 440 -10.03 -41.21 13.10
CA GLU A 440 -9.01 -40.16 12.98
C GLU A 440 -9.67 -38.79 12.75
N VAL A 441 -10.70 -38.74 11.90
CA VAL A 441 -11.46 -37.50 11.65
C VAL A 441 -12.17 -37.04 12.91
N LEU A 442 -12.83 -37.94 13.64
CA LEU A 442 -13.49 -37.60 14.91
C LEU A 442 -12.50 -37.11 15.97
N SER A 443 -11.30 -37.72 16.05
CA SER A 443 -10.23 -37.25 16.93
C SER A 443 -9.81 -35.80 16.59
N GLY A 444 -9.56 -35.53 15.30
CA GLY A 444 -9.22 -34.18 14.82
C GLY A 444 -10.34 -33.17 15.07
N VAL A 445 -11.60 -33.53 14.82
CA VAL A 445 -12.77 -32.69 15.08
C VAL A 445 -12.92 -32.39 16.57
N ASN A 446 -12.75 -33.37 17.45
CA ASN A 446 -12.79 -33.14 18.91
C ASN A 446 -11.64 -32.23 19.38
N LYS A 447 -10.44 -32.37 18.80
CA LYS A 447 -9.33 -31.45 19.06
C LYS A 447 -9.66 -30.04 18.61
N PHE A 448 -10.23 -29.85 17.40
CA PHE A 448 -10.72 -28.55 16.93
C PHE A 448 -11.77 -27.95 17.87
N LEU A 449 -12.75 -28.75 18.29
CA LEU A 449 -13.85 -28.31 19.15
C LEU A 449 -13.38 -27.88 20.55
N SER A 450 -12.35 -28.52 21.09
CA SER A 450 -11.78 -28.22 22.41
C SER A 450 -10.69 -27.13 22.39
N THR A 451 -10.20 -26.73 21.20
CA THR A 451 -9.15 -25.71 21.05
C THR A 451 -9.69 -24.47 20.33
N PHE A 452 -9.59 -24.42 19.00
CA PHE A 452 -9.96 -23.27 18.20
C PHE A 452 -11.44 -22.87 18.34
N ASN A 453 -12.36 -23.83 18.26
CA ASN A 453 -13.78 -23.53 18.26
C ASN A 453 -14.28 -23.04 19.64
N THR A 454 -13.53 -23.30 20.71
CA THR A 454 -13.80 -22.78 22.05
C THR A 454 -13.68 -21.25 22.09
N ILE A 455 -12.62 -20.71 21.46
CA ILE A 455 -12.31 -19.27 21.47
C ILE A 455 -13.03 -18.51 20.35
N LEU A 456 -13.14 -19.13 19.17
CA LEU A 456 -13.79 -18.57 17.98
C LEU A 456 -14.79 -19.62 17.46
N PRO A 457 -16.06 -19.59 17.92
CA PRO A 457 -17.06 -20.62 17.65
C PRO A 457 -17.57 -20.56 16.20
N LEU A 458 -16.77 -21.09 15.28
CA LEU A 458 -17.02 -21.09 13.84
C LEU A 458 -18.10 -22.11 13.44
N PHE A 459 -18.14 -23.26 14.12
CA PHE A 459 -19.12 -24.32 13.88
C PHE A 459 -19.90 -24.66 15.16
N HIS A 460 -21.17 -25.00 15.01
CA HIS A 460 -21.95 -25.60 16.09
C HIS A 460 -21.49 -27.06 16.35
N PRO A 461 -21.07 -27.43 17.58
CA PRO A 461 -20.43 -28.73 17.85
C PRO A 461 -21.26 -29.94 17.39
N GLN A 462 -22.55 -29.98 17.74
CA GLN A 462 -23.41 -31.12 17.42
C GLN A 462 -23.72 -31.21 15.91
N ARG A 463 -23.83 -30.07 15.22
CA ARG A 463 -24.11 -30.06 13.77
C ARG A 463 -22.88 -30.51 12.99
N LEU A 464 -21.69 -30.09 13.42
CA LEU A 464 -20.44 -30.55 12.84
C LEU A 464 -20.25 -32.06 13.02
N LEU A 465 -20.43 -32.58 14.25
CA LEU A 465 -20.33 -34.02 14.52
C LEU A 465 -21.35 -34.82 13.71
N SER A 466 -22.61 -34.36 13.64
CA SER A 466 -23.64 -34.98 12.81
C SER A 466 -23.27 -35.03 11.33
N ARG A 467 -22.69 -33.96 10.78
CA ARG A 467 -22.19 -33.95 9.39
C ARG A 467 -21.10 -34.99 9.16
N VAL A 468 -20.17 -35.15 10.12
CA VAL A 468 -19.15 -36.20 10.04
C VAL A 468 -19.79 -37.58 10.07
N SER A 469 -20.74 -37.85 10.97
CA SER A 469 -21.44 -39.14 11.00
C SER A 469 -22.14 -39.45 9.67
N VAL A 470 -22.93 -38.50 9.14
CA VAL A 470 -23.63 -38.67 7.85
C VAL A 470 -22.64 -38.91 6.70
N TRP A 471 -21.49 -38.25 6.70
CA TRP A 471 -20.46 -38.45 5.67
C TRP A 471 -19.99 -39.91 5.54
N TYR A 472 -19.82 -40.61 6.67
CA TYR A 472 -19.38 -42.01 6.69
C TYR A 472 -20.54 -43.00 6.56
N GLU A 473 -21.69 -42.70 7.15
CA GLU A 473 -22.87 -43.59 7.14
C GLU A 473 -23.62 -43.56 5.80
N GLN A 474 -23.63 -42.42 5.09
CA GLN A 474 -24.43 -42.19 3.90
C GLN A 474 -23.59 -41.70 2.71
N PRO A 475 -22.77 -42.56 2.09
CA PRO A 475 -21.87 -42.17 0.99
C PRO A 475 -22.56 -41.52 -0.22
N HIS A 476 -23.85 -41.78 -0.41
CA HIS A 476 -24.67 -41.22 -1.49
C HIS A 476 -25.08 -39.76 -1.27
N GLN A 477 -24.92 -39.22 -0.05
CA GLN A 477 -25.21 -37.82 0.29
C GLN A 477 -23.95 -36.96 0.40
N ARG A 478 -22.79 -37.47 -0.02
CA ARG A 478 -21.53 -36.74 0.03
C ARG A 478 -21.54 -35.59 -0.95
N ASP A 479 -21.26 -34.40 -0.43
CA ASP A 479 -21.17 -33.17 -1.20
C ASP A 479 -19.82 -32.47 -0.97
N THR A 480 -19.46 -31.62 -1.93
CA THR A 480 -18.18 -30.89 -1.94
C THR A 480 -18.05 -29.93 -0.74
N SER A 481 -19.13 -29.28 -0.33
CA SER A 481 -19.13 -28.31 0.77
C SER A 481 -18.83 -28.98 2.11
N THR A 482 -19.50 -30.10 2.41
CA THR A 482 -19.24 -30.90 3.61
C THR A 482 -17.82 -31.44 3.64
N TRP A 483 -17.32 -31.93 2.50
CA TRP A 483 -15.95 -32.41 2.40
C TRP A 483 -14.92 -31.31 2.68
N ALA A 484 -15.09 -30.13 2.06
CA ALA A 484 -14.20 -29.00 2.26
C ALA A 484 -14.25 -28.48 3.70
N ALA A 485 -15.44 -28.40 4.30
CA ALA A 485 -15.61 -27.99 5.70
C ALA A 485 -14.86 -28.92 6.66
N ILE A 486 -14.96 -30.25 6.46
CA ILE A 486 -14.23 -31.22 7.30
C ILE A 486 -12.73 -31.05 7.13
N ASN A 487 -12.23 -30.87 5.90
CA ASN A 487 -10.80 -30.61 5.67
C ASN A 487 -10.33 -29.30 6.33
N VAL A 488 -11.12 -28.22 6.29
CA VAL A 488 -10.79 -26.97 7.01
C VAL A 488 -10.74 -27.19 8.53
N VAL A 489 -11.70 -27.92 9.08
CA VAL A 489 -11.72 -28.28 10.51
C VAL A 489 -10.49 -29.09 10.90
N LEU A 490 -10.13 -30.10 10.11
CA LEU A 490 -8.93 -30.90 10.34
C LEU A 490 -7.66 -30.06 10.21
N SER A 491 -7.57 -29.17 9.22
CA SER A 491 -6.44 -28.26 9.09
C SER A 491 -6.28 -27.36 10.33
N LEU A 492 -7.38 -26.79 10.83
CA LEU A 492 -7.39 -25.97 12.05
C LEU A 492 -7.04 -26.79 13.31
N ALA A 493 -7.46 -28.06 13.37
CA ALA A 493 -7.07 -28.97 14.45
C ALA A 493 -5.56 -29.27 14.43
N TYR A 494 -5.02 -29.63 13.26
CA TYR A 494 -3.63 -30.02 13.07
C TYR A 494 -2.65 -28.85 13.25
N ARG A 495 -3.13 -27.60 13.19
CA ARG A 495 -2.37 -26.43 13.64
C ARG A 495 -2.04 -26.47 15.13
N HIS A 496 -2.90 -27.05 15.95
CA HIS A 496 -2.77 -27.09 17.42
C HIS A 496 -2.23 -28.41 17.95
N ILE A 497 -1.96 -29.38 17.07
CA ILE A 497 -1.32 -30.65 17.43
C ILE A 497 0.20 -30.44 17.29
N PRO A 498 1.03 -30.81 18.28
CA PRO A 498 2.49 -30.81 18.16
C PRO A 498 2.96 -31.70 17.02
N ASP A 499 4.04 -31.34 16.32
CA ASP A 499 4.52 -32.12 15.16
C ASP A 499 4.87 -33.58 15.51
N GLU A 500 5.32 -33.83 16.73
CA GLU A 500 5.64 -35.16 17.28
C GLU A 500 4.41 -36.06 17.43
N GLU A 501 3.23 -35.46 17.62
CA GLU A 501 1.95 -36.17 17.78
C GLU A 501 1.19 -36.35 16.45
N LYS A 502 1.68 -35.76 15.35
CA LYS A 502 1.01 -35.83 14.05
C LYS A 502 1.30 -37.16 13.35
N PRO A 503 0.27 -37.82 12.78
CA PRO A 503 0.50 -38.90 11.84
C PRO A 503 1.35 -38.43 10.64
N PRO A 504 2.28 -39.26 10.12
CA PRO A 504 3.27 -38.84 9.12
C PRO A 504 2.66 -38.40 7.79
N ASN A 505 1.43 -38.82 7.47
CA ASN A 505 0.76 -38.53 6.20
C ASN A 505 -0.13 -37.29 6.26
N TYR A 506 -0.33 -36.68 7.43
CA TYR A 506 -1.28 -35.58 7.61
C TYR A 506 -0.62 -34.35 8.21
N SER A 507 -0.97 -33.20 7.65
CA SER A 507 -0.48 -31.91 8.11
C SER A 507 -1.55 -30.84 7.90
N THR A 508 -1.36 -29.68 8.53
CA THR A 508 -2.18 -28.48 8.29
C THR A 508 -2.28 -28.19 6.79
N LEU A 509 -1.14 -28.29 6.08
CA LEU A 509 -1.05 -28.05 4.63
C LEU A 509 -1.79 -29.12 3.81
N HIS A 510 -1.69 -30.40 4.19
CA HIS A 510 -2.39 -31.49 3.52
C HIS A 510 -3.90 -31.21 3.42
N PHE A 511 -4.54 -30.94 4.56
CA PHE A 511 -5.98 -30.69 4.59
C PHE A 511 -6.36 -29.34 3.98
N MET A 512 -5.51 -28.30 4.13
CA MET A 512 -5.75 -27.02 3.49
C MET A 512 -5.76 -27.13 1.97
N ASN A 513 -4.79 -27.84 1.37
CA ASN A 513 -4.72 -28.03 -0.07
C ASN A 513 -5.92 -28.82 -0.61
N LYS A 514 -6.40 -29.81 0.15
CA LYS A 514 -7.66 -30.51 -0.17
C LYS A 514 -8.84 -29.56 -0.20
N ALA A 515 -9.04 -28.76 0.85
CA ALA A 515 -10.16 -27.81 0.86
C ALA A 515 -10.04 -26.75 -0.27
N GLN A 516 -8.82 -26.29 -0.58
CA GLN A 516 -8.58 -25.32 -1.65
C GLN A 516 -8.86 -25.87 -3.06
N SER A 517 -8.74 -27.18 -3.30
CA SER A 517 -8.93 -27.76 -4.64
C SER A 517 -10.35 -27.58 -5.17
N VAL A 518 -11.31 -27.37 -4.28
CA VAL A 518 -12.74 -27.18 -4.59
C VAL A 518 -13.22 -25.75 -4.30
N LEU A 519 -12.29 -24.83 -4.04
CA LEU A 519 -12.62 -23.45 -3.68
C LEU A 519 -13.43 -22.73 -4.76
N ASN A 520 -13.14 -22.97 -6.04
CA ASN A 520 -13.89 -22.39 -7.15
C ASN A 520 -15.35 -22.88 -7.16
N ASP A 521 -15.59 -24.15 -6.87
CA ASP A 521 -16.94 -24.73 -6.83
C ASP A 521 -17.75 -24.10 -5.69
N ILE A 522 -17.12 -23.94 -4.53
CA ILE A 522 -17.70 -23.29 -3.34
C ILE A 522 -18.01 -21.81 -3.60
N MET A 523 -17.15 -21.11 -4.34
CA MET A 523 -17.32 -19.68 -4.64
C MET A 523 -18.35 -19.39 -5.73
N LEU A 524 -18.42 -20.24 -6.75
CA LEU A 524 -19.22 -20.01 -7.96
C LEU A 524 -20.58 -20.72 -7.93
N GLY A 525 -20.77 -21.69 -7.05
CA GLY A 525 -22.04 -22.40 -6.85
C GLY A 525 -23.07 -21.61 -6.03
N ASP A 526 -24.25 -22.20 -5.85
CA ASP A 526 -25.28 -21.69 -4.93
C ASP A 526 -24.75 -21.71 -3.49
N SER A 527 -24.25 -20.58 -3.02
CA SER A 527 -23.48 -20.51 -1.78
C SER A 527 -24.32 -20.83 -0.55
N SER A 528 -23.96 -21.90 0.15
CA SER A 528 -24.58 -22.33 1.39
C SER A 528 -23.95 -21.64 2.61
N PHE A 529 -24.62 -21.75 3.76
CA PHE A 529 -24.04 -21.27 5.02
C PHE A 529 -22.73 -22.01 5.37
N LEU A 530 -22.63 -23.29 5.02
CA LEU A 530 -21.43 -24.10 5.26
C LEU A 530 -20.25 -23.64 4.39
N ASP A 531 -20.51 -23.16 3.18
CA ASP A 531 -19.50 -22.59 2.29
C ASP A 531 -18.89 -21.32 2.90
N VAL A 532 -19.71 -20.46 3.51
CA VAL A 532 -19.22 -19.29 4.26
C VAL A 532 -18.34 -19.72 5.44
N GLN A 533 -18.77 -20.70 6.24
CA GLN A 533 -17.96 -21.23 7.35
C GLN A 533 -16.62 -21.79 6.85
N THR A 534 -16.63 -22.50 5.72
CA THR A 534 -15.45 -23.10 5.10
C THR A 534 -14.46 -22.04 4.64
N ILE A 535 -14.94 -21.02 3.90
CA ILE A 535 -14.09 -19.92 3.42
C ILE A 535 -13.55 -19.11 4.61
N VAL A 536 -14.38 -18.82 5.62
CA VAL A 536 -13.92 -18.14 6.85
C VAL A 536 -12.81 -18.95 7.54
N GLY A 537 -12.96 -20.27 7.66
CA GLY A 537 -11.92 -21.12 8.22
C GLY A 537 -10.64 -21.17 7.37
N MET A 538 -10.74 -21.12 6.03
CA MET A 538 -9.58 -20.94 5.16
C MET A 538 -8.89 -19.59 5.39
N VAL A 539 -9.63 -18.51 5.58
CA VAL A 539 -9.07 -17.18 5.90
C VAL A 539 -8.35 -17.20 7.25
N VAL A 540 -8.90 -17.88 8.27
CA VAL A 540 -8.21 -18.11 9.55
C VAL A 540 -6.88 -18.83 9.34
N LEU A 541 -6.83 -19.78 8.41
CA LEU A 541 -5.60 -20.49 8.10
C LEU A 541 -4.58 -19.57 7.42
N LEU A 542 -5.02 -18.83 6.41
CA LEU A 542 -4.18 -17.99 5.55
C LEU A 542 -3.75 -16.67 6.20
N GLN A 543 -4.46 -16.11 7.18
CA GLN A 543 -3.97 -14.91 7.87
C GLN A 543 -2.70 -15.18 8.69
N ALA A 544 -2.42 -16.45 8.99
CA ALA A 544 -1.33 -16.86 9.84
C ALA A 544 -0.10 -17.32 9.03
N THR A 545 0.04 -16.81 7.81
CA THR A 545 1.19 -17.03 6.92
C THR A 545 2.05 -15.77 6.81
N SER A 546 3.23 -15.92 6.20
CA SER A 546 4.09 -14.80 5.80
C SER A 546 3.50 -13.96 4.66
N ASP A 547 2.78 -14.58 3.71
CA ASP A 547 2.07 -13.90 2.63
C ASP A 547 0.56 -13.76 2.93
N LEU A 548 0.14 -12.52 3.22
CA LEU A 548 -1.25 -12.18 3.50
C LEU A 548 -2.13 -11.98 2.27
N LYS A 549 -1.57 -11.98 1.05
CA LYS A 549 -2.34 -11.74 -0.17
C LYS A 549 -3.52 -12.71 -0.33
N PRO A 550 -3.36 -14.04 -0.12
CA PRO A 550 -4.48 -14.97 -0.26
C PRO A 550 -5.60 -14.69 0.76
N ALA A 551 -5.25 -14.41 2.01
CA ALA A 551 -6.23 -14.05 3.04
C ALA A 551 -6.98 -12.76 2.68
N SER A 552 -6.26 -11.75 2.19
CA SER A 552 -6.80 -10.45 1.76
C SER A 552 -7.72 -10.56 0.54
N ALA A 553 -7.50 -11.54 -0.34
CA ALA A 553 -8.35 -11.82 -1.48
C ALA A 553 -9.60 -12.64 -1.11
N LEU A 554 -9.52 -13.51 -0.10
CA LEU A 554 -10.60 -14.40 0.32
C LEU A 554 -11.59 -13.76 1.29
N ILE A 555 -11.13 -12.88 2.20
CA ILE A 555 -12.01 -12.24 3.18
C ILE A 555 -13.15 -11.39 2.56
N PRO A 556 -12.96 -10.64 1.46
CA PRO A 556 -14.07 -9.94 0.79
C PRO A 556 -15.09 -10.91 0.21
N ILE A 557 -14.65 -12.07 -0.28
CA ILE A 557 -15.53 -13.10 -0.84
C ILE A 557 -16.38 -13.70 0.29
N ALA A 558 -15.76 -14.07 1.41
CA ALA A 558 -16.47 -14.57 2.59
C ALA A 558 -17.55 -13.58 3.08
N LEU A 559 -17.20 -12.30 3.19
CA LEU A 559 -18.14 -11.24 3.60
C LEU A 559 -19.24 -11.02 2.57
N ARG A 560 -18.94 -11.07 1.27
CA ARG A 560 -19.94 -10.94 0.20
C ARG A 560 -20.95 -12.08 0.23
N LEU A 561 -20.50 -13.32 0.46
CA LEU A 561 -21.39 -14.48 0.59
C LEU A 561 -22.21 -14.41 1.89
N ALA A 562 -21.59 -13.99 3.00
CA ALA A 562 -22.30 -13.71 4.24
C ALA A 562 -23.38 -12.63 4.06
N HIS A 563 -23.14 -11.61 3.22
CA HIS A 563 -24.14 -10.61 2.84
C HIS A 563 -25.27 -11.18 2.00
N GLY A 564 -24.95 -12.02 1.01
CA GLY A 564 -25.95 -12.72 0.21
C GLY A 564 -26.90 -13.55 1.08
N LEU A 565 -26.37 -14.18 2.13
CA LEU A 565 -27.15 -14.92 3.13
C LEU A 565 -27.72 -14.05 4.27
N ARG A 566 -27.53 -12.73 4.20
CA ARG A 566 -27.97 -11.73 5.18
C ARG A 566 -27.51 -11.99 6.62
N LEU A 567 -26.31 -12.55 6.83
CA LEU A 567 -25.79 -12.84 8.18
C LEU A 567 -25.54 -11.58 9.03
N HIS A 568 -25.45 -10.40 8.41
CA HIS A 568 -25.30 -9.10 9.09
C HIS A 568 -26.63 -8.48 9.52
N SER A 569 -27.77 -9.11 9.18
CA SER A 569 -29.11 -8.53 9.33
C SER A 569 -30.06 -9.37 10.17
N ARG A 570 -30.76 -8.71 11.12
CA ARG A 570 -31.85 -9.35 11.90
C ARG A 570 -33.06 -9.76 11.06
N LEU A 571 -33.21 -9.20 9.86
CA LEU A 571 -34.38 -9.41 8.98
C LEU A 571 -34.49 -10.84 8.44
N ASN A 572 -33.52 -11.72 8.70
CA ASN A 572 -33.51 -13.10 8.22
C ASN A 572 -33.66 -14.14 9.37
N SER A 573 -33.93 -13.68 10.60
CA SER A 573 -33.95 -14.54 11.79
C SER A 573 -35.32 -15.15 12.07
N ASP A 574 -36.40 -14.64 11.48
CA ASP A 574 -37.79 -15.01 11.83
C ASP A 574 -38.14 -16.49 11.57
N HIS A 575 -37.40 -17.16 10.69
CA HIS A 575 -37.63 -18.56 10.30
C HIS A 575 -36.61 -19.55 10.88
N LEU A 576 -35.63 -19.07 11.66
CA LEU A 576 -34.53 -19.87 12.17
C LEU A 576 -34.70 -20.14 13.67
N SER A 577 -34.20 -21.27 14.14
CA SER A 577 -34.11 -21.51 15.59
C SER A 577 -33.11 -20.54 16.24
N ALA A 578 -33.23 -20.34 17.55
CA ALA A 578 -32.29 -19.51 18.30
C ALA A 578 -30.83 -20.01 18.19
N SER A 579 -30.63 -21.34 18.17
CA SER A 579 -29.31 -21.96 18.00
C SER A 579 -28.71 -21.68 16.61
N GLU A 580 -29.53 -21.69 15.55
CA GLU A 580 -29.07 -21.39 14.19
C GLU A 580 -28.76 -19.90 14.02
N THR A 581 -29.58 -19.03 14.60
CA THR A 581 -29.33 -17.58 14.60
C THR A 581 -28.00 -17.27 15.28
N LEU A 582 -27.76 -17.83 16.48
CA LEU A 582 -26.49 -17.65 17.19
C LEU A 582 -25.28 -18.15 16.40
N GLU A 583 -25.37 -19.30 15.73
CA GLU A 583 -24.28 -19.79 14.88
C GLU A 583 -23.99 -18.85 13.73
N ARG A 584 -25.04 -18.35 13.06
CA ARG A 584 -24.92 -17.41 11.93
C ARG A 584 -24.29 -16.08 12.34
N ASP A 585 -24.74 -15.52 13.46
CA ASP A 585 -24.20 -14.28 14.02
C ASP A 585 -22.71 -14.44 14.36
N ARG A 586 -22.32 -15.57 14.96
CA ARG A 586 -20.91 -15.87 15.28
C ARG A 586 -20.05 -15.94 14.03
N VAL A 587 -20.50 -16.64 12.99
CA VAL A 587 -19.76 -16.73 11.72
C VAL A 587 -19.54 -15.35 11.12
N PHE A 588 -20.57 -14.48 11.14
CA PHE A 588 -20.42 -13.10 10.69
C PHE A 588 -19.41 -12.32 11.55
N TRP A 589 -19.51 -12.41 12.88
CA TRP A 589 -18.58 -11.73 13.78
C TRP A 589 -17.13 -12.25 13.68
N ILE A 590 -16.92 -13.53 13.38
CA ILE A 590 -15.59 -14.08 13.08
C ILE A 590 -15.06 -13.48 11.78
N ALA A 591 -15.86 -13.43 10.71
CA ALA A 591 -15.47 -12.76 9.47
C ALA A 591 -15.18 -11.26 9.70
N TYR A 592 -15.98 -10.60 10.54
CA TYR A 592 -15.77 -9.21 10.95
C TYR A 592 -14.41 -9.04 11.65
N ILE A 593 -14.04 -9.92 12.58
CA ILE A 593 -12.72 -9.88 13.25
C ILE A 593 -11.60 -10.02 12.22
N LEU A 594 -11.69 -11.02 11.34
CA LEU A 594 -10.66 -11.29 10.32
C LEU A 594 -10.44 -10.11 9.37
N ASP A 595 -11.53 -9.46 8.95
CA ASP A 595 -11.48 -8.26 8.11
C ASP A 595 -10.64 -7.15 8.76
N ARG A 596 -10.78 -6.90 10.06
CA ARG A 596 -10.00 -5.86 10.76
C ARG A 596 -8.58 -6.30 11.06
N ASP A 597 -8.36 -7.56 11.45
CA ASP A 597 -7.02 -8.09 11.69
C ASP A 597 -6.18 -8.02 10.41
N ILE A 598 -6.75 -8.39 9.25
CA ILE A 598 -6.09 -8.30 7.94
C ILE A 598 -5.91 -6.83 7.52
N SER A 599 -6.93 -5.99 7.69
CA SER A 599 -6.86 -4.56 7.33
C SER A 599 -5.77 -3.81 8.10
N MET A 600 -5.67 -4.04 9.41
CA MET A 600 -4.62 -3.42 10.25
C MET A 600 -3.21 -3.83 9.82
N ARG A 601 -3.01 -5.08 9.39
CA ARG A 601 -1.70 -5.60 8.98
C ARG A 601 -1.32 -5.22 7.54
N THR A 602 -2.30 -5.12 6.64
CA THR A 602 -2.09 -4.74 5.24
C THR A 602 -2.19 -3.24 4.98
N LYS A 603 -2.74 -2.49 5.94
CA LYS A 603 -3.13 -1.07 5.82
C LYS A 603 -4.20 -0.80 4.75
N LEU A 604 -4.86 -1.84 4.25
CA LEU A 604 -6.02 -1.72 3.37
C LEU A 604 -7.29 -1.45 4.19
N PRO A 605 -8.31 -0.77 3.61
CA PRO A 605 -9.53 -0.47 4.33
C PRO A 605 -10.34 -1.72 4.65
N PRO A 606 -10.94 -1.81 5.86
CA PRO A 606 -11.92 -2.85 6.18
C PRO A 606 -13.06 -2.85 5.16
N ILE A 607 -13.47 -4.05 4.74
CA ILE A 607 -14.49 -4.26 3.71
C ILE A 607 -15.89 -4.06 4.29
N GLN A 608 -16.10 -4.51 5.52
CA GLN A 608 -17.39 -4.41 6.18
C GLN A 608 -17.56 -3.03 6.80
N SER A 609 -18.53 -2.24 6.33
CA SER A 609 -18.94 -1.00 7.00
C SER A 609 -19.68 -1.28 8.32
N GLN A 610 -19.43 -0.45 9.33
CA GLN A 610 -20.15 -0.54 10.61
C GLN A 610 -21.63 -0.17 10.48
N ASN A 611 -21.97 0.73 9.55
CA ASN A 611 -23.34 1.20 9.34
C ASN A 611 -24.25 0.14 8.70
N ASP A 612 -23.66 -0.89 8.10
CA ASP A 612 -24.38 -1.97 7.41
C ASP A 612 -24.59 -3.21 8.30
N ILE A 613 -24.37 -3.08 9.62
CA ILE A 613 -24.53 -4.18 10.58
C ILE A 613 -25.73 -3.86 11.47
N SER A 614 -26.69 -4.78 11.56
CA SER A 614 -27.84 -4.62 12.45
C SER A 614 -27.94 -5.67 13.55
N ILE A 615 -27.15 -6.76 13.50
CA ILE A 615 -27.11 -7.76 14.57
C ILE A 615 -26.44 -7.22 15.84
N ASP A 616 -26.82 -7.77 17.00
CA ASP A 616 -26.24 -7.40 18.29
C ASP A 616 -24.84 -7.99 18.49
N TRP A 617 -24.07 -7.39 19.40
CA TRP A 617 -22.84 -8.00 19.91
C TRP A 617 -23.14 -9.37 20.52
N PRO A 618 -22.17 -10.32 20.51
CA PRO A 618 -22.34 -11.58 21.21
C PRO A 618 -22.71 -11.36 22.68
N SER A 619 -23.61 -12.18 23.21
CA SER A 619 -23.95 -12.14 24.64
C SER A 619 -22.72 -12.36 25.49
N ALA A 620 -22.57 -11.59 26.57
CA ALA A 620 -21.52 -11.80 27.56
C ALA A 620 -21.63 -13.18 28.24
N THR A 621 -22.85 -13.68 28.41
CA THR A 621 -23.16 -14.99 29.00
C THR A 621 -24.04 -15.79 28.03
N PRO A 622 -23.44 -16.38 26.98
CA PRO A 622 -24.19 -17.14 25.99
C PRO A 622 -24.69 -18.47 26.62
N ALA A 623 -25.94 -18.84 26.30
CA ALA A 623 -26.60 -20.00 26.91
C ALA A 623 -25.90 -21.34 26.63
N ASP A 624 -25.16 -21.43 25.52
CA ASP A 624 -24.39 -22.61 25.12
C ASP A 624 -22.90 -22.52 25.50
N GLY A 625 -22.50 -21.48 26.23
CA GLY A 625 -21.12 -21.28 26.70
C GLY A 625 -20.11 -20.94 25.60
N ALA A 626 -20.53 -20.67 24.36
CA ALA A 626 -19.61 -20.42 23.26
C ALA A 626 -18.74 -19.17 23.50
N GLY A 627 -17.42 -19.29 23.37
CA GLY A 627 -16.47 -18.21 23.65
C GLY A 627 -16.15 -17.99 25.13
N MET A 628 -16.78 -18.74 26.05
CA MET A 628 -16.49 -18.63 27.49
C MET A 628 -15.22 -19.40 27.85
N LEU A 629 -14.33 -18.71 28.54
CA LEU A 629 -13.15 -19.28 29.19
C LEU A 629 -13.33 -19.20 30.70
N TYR A 630 -12.77 -20.19 31.39
CA TYR A 630 -12.86 -20.32 32.84
C TYR A 630 -11.46 -20.49 33.42
N THR A 631 -11.26 -19.98 34.63
CA THR A 631 -10.07 -20.30 35.42
C THR A 631 -10.07 -21.78 35.80
N ALA A 632 -8.90 -22.33 36.15
CA ALA A 632 -8.77 -23.76 36.47
C ALA A 632 -9.63 -24.19 37.68
N ASP A 633 -9.87 -23.27 38.61
CA ASP A 633 -10.74 -23.42 39.78
C ASP A 633 -12.21 -23.04 39.50
N ASN A 634 -12.52 -22.61 38.27
CA ASN A 634 -13.83 -22.15 37.82
C ASN A 634 -14.40 -20.96 38.62
N SER A 635 -13.54 -20.19 39.31
CA SER A 635 -13.93 -19.02 40.12
C SER A 635 -14.25 -17.79 39.28
N SER A 636 -13.59 -17.65 38.12
CA SER A 636 -13.78 -16.52 37.21
C SER A 636 -14.03 -17.00 35.78
N SER A 637 -14.85 -16.24 35.06
CA SER A 637 -15.21 -16.52 33.67
C SER A 637 -15.02 -15.29 32.79
N PHE A 638 -14.64 -15.51 31.53
CA PHE A 638 -14.40 -14.45 30.56
C PHE A 638 -14.85 -14.86 29.18
N ASN A 639 -15.65 -14.00 28.53
CA ASN A 639 -16.07 -14.22 27.16
C ASN A 639 -15.03 -13.69 26.18
N PHE A 640 -14.12 -14.56 25.76
CA PHE A 640 -13.04 -14.23 24.84
C PHE A 640 -13.58 -13.79 23.48
N PHE A 641 -14.63 -14.46 22.98
CA PHE A 641 -15.20 -14.15 21.68
C PHE A 641 -15.77 -12.73 21.65
N LEU A 642 -16.61 -12.38 22.62
CA LEU A 642 -17.15 -11.01 22.76
C LEU A 642 -16.02 -9.98 22.85
N SER A 643 -15.02 -10.23 23.69
CA SER A 643 -13.88 -9.33 23.85
C SER A 643 -13.12 -9.13 22.53
N ARG A 644 -12.95 -10.18 21.72
CA ARG A 644 -12.39 -10.08 20.37
C ARG A 644 -13.24 -9.25 19.42
N VAL A 645 -14.56 -9.42 19.42
CA VAL A 645 -15.42 -8.60 18.54
C VAL A 645 -15.35 -7.12 18.93
N GLN A 646 -15.36 -6.82 20.24
CA GLN A 646 -15.21 -5.46 20.76
C GLN A 646 -13.86 -4.85 20.36
N LEU A 647 -12.76 -5.60 20.50
CA LEU A 647 -11.45 -5.11 20.09
C LEU A 647 -11.38 -4.93 18.56
N ALA A 648 -12.00 -5.81 17.77
CA ALA A 648 -12.11 -5.62 16.32
C ALA A 648 -12.89 -4.35 15.93
N HIS A 649 -13.88 -3.95 16.73
CA HIS A 649 -14.53 -2.65 16.57
C HIS A 649 -13.57 -1.49 16.81
N ILE A 650 -12.78 -1.55 17.88
CA ILE A 650 -11.76 -0.54 18.19
C ILE A 650 -10.70 -0.50 17.07
N GLN A 651 -10.28 -1.65 16.53
CA GLN A 651 -9.37 -1.72 15.38
C GLN A 651 -9.92 -0.97 14.17
N GLY A 652 -11.24 -1.08 13.91
CA GLY A 652 -11.90 -0.29 12.86
C GLY A 652 -11.83 1.21 13.11
N GLN A 653 -12.05 1.66 14.35
CA GLN A 653 -11.94 3.07 14.73
C GLN A 653 -10.49 3.59 14.64
N VAL A 654 -9.52 2.77 15.03
CA VAL A 654 -8.08 3.07 14.88
C VAL A 654 -7.73 3.22 13.42
N TYR A 655 -8.20 2.30 12.57
CA TYR A 655 -8.00 2.41 11.13
C TYR A 655 -8.58 3.72 10.58
N GLU A 656 -9.83 4.03 10.90
CA GLU A 656 -10.49 5.26 10.42
C GLU A 656 -9.76 6.52 10.88
N ALA A 657 -9.32 6.59 12.13
CA ALA A 657 -8.67 7.77 12.68
C ALA A 657 -7.19 7.94 12.26
N MET A 658 -6.45 6.84 12.12
CA MET A 658 -4.99 6.86 11.96
C MET A 658 -4.51 6.46 10.56
N LEU A 659 -5.26 5.59 9.87
CA LEU A 659 -4.84 4.97 8.60
C LEU A 659 -5.71 5.39 7.41
N SER A 660 -6.92 5.92 7.63
CA SER A 660 -7.78 6.40 6.54
C SER A 660 -7.29 7.72 5.95
N MET A 661 -7.47 7.89 4.65
CA MET A 661 -7.14 9.13 3.94
C MET A 661 -8.28 10.16 3.96
N SER A 662 -9.15 10.15 4.99
CA SER A 662 -10.29 11.06 5.06
C SER A 662 -9.86 12.53 5.22
N PRO A 663 -10.52 13.50 4.55
CA PRO A 663 -10.28 14.93 4.76
C PRO A 663 -10.50 15.37 6.23
N THR A 664 -11.41 14.72 6.96
CA THR A 664 -11.68 14.99 8.38
C THR A 664 -10.56 14.51 9.31
N ALA A 665 -9.80 13.48 8.91
CA ALA A 665 -8.59 13.03 9.61
C ALA A 665 -7.37 13.93 9.33
N SER A 666 -7.52 14.98 8.51
CA SER A 666 -6.43 15.93 8.21
C SER A 666 -6.41 17.14 9.15
N ASP A 667 -7.53 17.43 9.82
CA ASP A 667 -7.61 18.46 10.85
C ASP A 667 -6.86 18.01 12.12
N VAL A 668 -5.89 18.82 12.55
CA VAL A 668 -5.03 18.54 13.71
C VAL A 668 -5.84 18.39 15.00
N TYR A 669 -6.89 19.18 15.19
CA TYR A 669 -7.72 19.14 16.41
C TYR A 669 -8.61 17.90 16.42
N VAL A 670 -9.22 17.57 15.27
CA VAL A 670 -10.04 16.34 15.12
C VAL A 670 -9.17 15.09 15.31
N ARG A 671 -7.93 15.10 14.84
CA ARG A 671 -6.98 14.01 15.11
C ARG A 671 -6.63 13.87 16.58
N LEU A 672 -6.32 14.97 17.28
CA LEU A 672 -5.97 14.91 18.71
C LEU A 672 -7.14 14.41 19.56
N ASP A 673 -8.36 14.85 19.26
CA ASP A 673 -9.58 14.38 19.92
C ASP A 673 -9.83 12.90 19.66
N ASN A 674 -9.68 12.45 18.40
CA ASN A 674 -9.77 11.03 18.05
C ASN A 674 -8.72 10.17 18.76
N VAL A 675 -7.47 10.64 18.83
CA VAL A 675 -6.38 9.95 19.55
C VAL A 675 -6.74 9.79 21.03
N ALA A 676 -7.17 10.87 21.70
CA ALA A 676 -7.57 10.82 23.11
C ALA A 676 -8.75 9.87 23.35
N ARG A 677 -9.78 9.95 22.49
CA ARG A 677 -10.96 9.07 22.55
C ARG A 677 -10.59 7.60 22.37
N ILE A 678 -9.71 7.28 21.43
CA ILE A 678 -9.28 5.90 21.18
C ILE A 678 -8.45 5.37 22.35
N HIS A 679 -7.56 6.19 22.93
CA HIS A 679 -6.84 5.79 24.14
C HIS A 679 -7.80 5.42 25.27
N GLN A 680 -8.81 6.26 25.53
CA GLN A 680 -9.82 5.97 26.54
C GLN A 680 -10.59 4.69 26.22
N THR A 681 -10.97 4.49 24.96
CA THR A 681 -11.72 3.29 24.55
C THR A 681 -10.90 2.00 24.73
N LEU A 682 -9.59 2.04 24.45
CA LEU A 682 -8.67 0.93 24.71
C LEU A 682 -8.53 0.67 26.21
N ASP A 683 -8.44 1.72 27.02
CA ASP A 683 -8.34 1.61 28.48
C ASP A 683 -9.61 1.00 29.08
N ASP A 684 -10.78 1.47 28.66
CA ASP A 684 -12.09 0.95 29.09
C ASP A 684 -12.29 -0.51 28.66
N TRP A 685 -11.74 -0.90 27.50
CA TRP A 685 -11.78 -2.28 27.04
C TRP A 685 -10.86 -3.17 27.90
N LEU A 686 -9.63 -2.73 28.16
CA LEU A 686 -8.67 -3.47 28.98
C LEU A 686 -9.17 -3.64 30.42
N ALA A 687 -9.80 -2.61 30.98
CA ALA A 687 -10.38 -2.64 32.32
C ALA A 687 -11.57 -3.61 32.49
N ARG A 688 -12.19 -4.06 31.39
CA ARG A 688 -13.25 -5.08 31.43
C ARG A 688 -12.70 -6.50 31.49
N ILE A 689 -11.41 -6.70 31.28
CA ILE A 689 -10.78 -8.00 31.38
C ILE A 689 -10.52 -8.28 32.87
N PRO A 690 -11.05 -9.37 33.45
CA PRO A 690 -10.79 -9.71 34.85
C PRO A 690 -9.31 -9.94 35.12
N PHE A 691 -8.87 -9.69 36.35
CA PHE A 691 -7.46 -9.79 36.74
C PHE A 691 -6.86 -11.18 36.45
N GLU A 692 -7.64 -12.24 36.64
CA GLU A 692 -7.26 -13.64 36.40
C GLU A 692 -6.89 -13.91 34.93
N PHE A 693 -7.36 -13.06 34.02
CA PHE A 693 -7.08 -13.11 32.59
C PHE A 693 -6.08 -12.03 32.14
N SER A 694 -5.46 -11.30 33.08
CA SER A 694 -4.39 -10.34 32.81
C SER A 694 -3.14 -11.02 32.22
N PRO A 695 -2.24 -10.28 31.53
CA PRO A 695 -1.03 -10.87 30.95
C PRO A 695 -0.19 -11.64 31.98
N SER A 696 0.02 -11.07 33.17
CA SER A 696 0.81 -11.70 34.25
C SER A 696 0.14 -12.97 34.80
N SER A 697 -1.16 -12.95 35.05
CA SER A 697 -1.90 -14.15 35.51
C SER A 697 -1.91 -15.27 34.47
N ILE A 698 -2.12 -14.93 33.20
CA ILE A 698 -2.08 -15.92 32.10
C ILE A 698 -0.68 -16.51 31.94
N THR A 699 0.36 -15.69 32.06
CA THR A 699 1.76 -16.14 32.06
C THR A 699 1.99 -17.19 33.15
N GLN A 700 1.53 -16.93 34.38
CA GLN A 700 1.67 -17.83 35.52
C GLN A 700 0.82 -19.11 35.43
N SER A 701 -0.29 -19.08 34.68
CA SER A 701 -1.21 -20.22 34.59
C SER A 701 -0.61 -21.48 33.93
N GLY A 702 0.40 -21.32 33.06
CA GLY A 702 1.02 -22.41 32.30
C GLY A 702 0.10 -23.09 31.27
N ASN A 703 -1.12 -22.60 31.05
CA ASN A 703 -2.03 -23.18 30.07
C ASN A 703 -1.68 -22.70 28.66
N ALA A 704 -0.99 -23.53 27.90
CA ALA A 704 -0.49 -23.19 26.56
C ALA A 704 -1.59 -22.68 25.59
N ASN A 705 -2.80 -23.23 25.65
CA ASN A 705 -3.91 -22.78 24.80
C ASN A 705 -4.40 -21.38 25.19
N LEU A 706 -4.52 -21.11 26.49
CA LEU A 706 -4.88 -19.78 26.99
C LEU A 706 -3.78 -18.77 26.69
N GLN A 707 -2.52 -19.08 27.02
CA GLN A 707 -1.38 -18.21 26.75
C GLN A 707 -1.29 -17.83 25.27
N ARG A 708 -1.51 -18.79 24.36
CA ARG A 708 -1.57 -18.52 22.92
C ARG A 708 -2.72 -17.57 22.55
N ALA A 709 -3.94 -17.87 23.00
CA ALA A 709 -5.12 -17.07 22.65
C ALA A 709 -5.00 -15.64 23.18
N PHE A 710 -4.58 -15.48 24.43
CA PHE A 710 -4.34 -14.18 25.05
C PHE A 710 -3.11 -13.48 24.48
N GLY A 711 -2.09 -14.22 24.05
CA GLY A 711 -0.96 -13.68 23.29
C GLY A 711 -1.45 -12.97 22.03
N VAL A 712 -2.34 -13.59 21.24
CA VAL A 712 -2.93 -12.93 20.06
C VAL A 712 -3.81 -11.74 20.48
N LEU A 713 -4.65 -11.90 21.52
CA LEU A 713 -5.55 -10.85 22.02
C LEU A 713 -4.80 -9.56 22.42
N TYR A 714 -3.80 -9.71 23.29
CA TYR A 714 -2.99 -8.59 23.77
C TYR A 714 -2.07 -8.05 22.68
N SER A 715 -1.65 -8.88 21.72
CA SER A 715 -0.94 -8.42 20.53
C SER A 715 -1.79 -7.46 19.68
N SER A 716 -3.06 -7.81 19.42
CA SER A 716 -3.98 -6.94 18.68
C SER A 716 -4.26 -5.63 19.42
N HIS A 717 -4.40 -5.68 20.75
CA HIS A 717 -4.57 -4.50 21.59
C HIS A 717 -3.34 -3.58 21.52
N LEU A 718 -2.14 -4.13 21.74
CA LEU A 718 -0.90 -3.37 21.74
C LEU A 718 -0.56 -2.82 20.34
N THR A 719 -0.96 -3.52 19.27
CA THR A 719 -0.89 -2.99 17.90
C THR A 719 -1.73 -1.73 17.77
N CYS A 720 -2.97 -1.71 18.27
CA CYS A 720 -3.81 -0.50 18.26
C CYS A 720 -3.13 0.64 19.03
N ARG A 721 -2.63 0.37 20.24
CA ARG A 721 -1.96 1.36 21.09
C ARG A 721 -0.73 1.96 20.38
N SER A 722 0.13 1.11 19.81
CA SER A 722 1.36 1.55 19.13
C SER A 722 1.09 2.34 17.85
N VAL A 723 0.05 1.99 17.08
CA VAL A 723 -0.36 2.74 15.89
C VAL A 723 -0.90 4.12 16.26
N VAL A 724 -1.75 4.21 17.30
CA VAL A 724 -2.29 5.50 17.78
C VAL A 724 -1.16 6.41 18.30
N CYS A 725 -0.17 5.85 19.00
CA CYS A 725 1.02 6.56 19.44
C CYS A 725 2.02 6.89 18.31
N LYS A 726 1.81 6.38 17.08
CA LYS A 726 2.80 6.39 15.98
C LYS A 726 4.17 5.82 16.37
N ALA A 727 4.18 4.82 17.23
CA ALA A 727 5.37 4.18 17.79
C ALA A 727 5.55 2.71 17.34
N HIS A 728 4.81 2.28 16.32
CA HIS A 728 4.96 0.95 15.73
C HIS A 728 6.28 0.84 14.94
N ALA A 729 7.01 -0.27 15.02
CA ALA A 729 8.35 -0.38 14.41
C ALA A 729 8.38 -0.25 12.88
N MET A 730 7.23 -0.49 12.23
CA MET A 730 7.06 -0.33 10.78
C MET A 730 6.50 1.06 10.39
N GLU A 731 6.43 2.00 11.33
CA GLU A 731 6.04 3.38 11.05
C GLU A 731 7.18 4.14 10.37
N ALA A 732 6.88 4.83 9.26
CA ALA A 732 7.90 5.35 8.34
C ALA A 732 8.86 6.34 9.01
N GLN A 733 8.36 7.13 9.97
CA GLN A 733 9.13 8.17 10.65
C GLN A 733 9.64 7.77 12.03
N TRP A 734 9.09 6.72 12.66
CA TRP A 734 9.40 6.38 14.05
C TRP A 734 10.87 5.98 14.24
N ILE A 735 11.32 4.89 13.58
CA ILE A 735 12.71 4.42 13.70
C ILE A 735 13.73 5.49 13.27
N PRO A 736 13.56 6.19 12.12
CA PRO A 736 14.48 7.28 11.76
C PRO A 736 14.53 8.41 12.80
N SER A 737 13.39 8.78 13.40
CA SER A 737 13.36 9.81 14.44
C SER A 737 14.11 9.40 15.71
N LEU A 738 14.04 8.12 16.10
CA LEU A 738 14.81 7.57 17.21
C LEU A 738 16.31 7.57 16.90
N GLN A 739 16.70 7.24 15.66
CA GLN A 739 18.11 7.22 15.26
C GLN A 739 18.70 8.64 15.25
N ASP A 740 17.94 9.62 14.74
CA ASP A 740 18.34 11.03 14.78
C ASP A 740 18.49 11.54 16.22
N PHE A 741 17.52 11.23 17.09
CA PHE A 741 17.62 11.56 18.51
C PHE A 741 18.83 10.90 19.18
N GLY A 742 19.02 9.59 18.95
CA GLY A 742 20.11 8.83 19.56
C GLY A 742 21.49 9.34 19.16
N ARG A 743 21.71 9.67 17.87
CA ARG A 743 22.97 10.27 17.41
C ARG A 743 23.24 11.62 18.07
N LYS A 744 22.24 12.51 18.10
CA LYS A 744 22.35 13.81 18.77
C LYS A 744 22.64 13.67 20.27
N ALA A 745 21.97 12.75 20.94
CA ALA A 745 22.18 12.47 22.36
C ALA A 745 23.61 12.01 22.65
N VAL A 746 24.14 11.08 21.84
CA VAL A 746 25.52 10.60 21.95
C VAL A 746 26.54 11.68 21.60
N GLU A 747 26.29 12.54 20.61
CA GLU A 747 27.21 13.61 20.22
C GLU A 747 27.26 14.78 21.23
N GLN A 748 26.11 15.14 21.81
CA GLN A 748 25.95 16.39 22.58
C GLN A 748 25.83 16.17 24.10
N GLY A 749 25.75 14.92 24.57
CA GLY A 749 25.71 14.55 25.99
C GLY A 749 24.35 14.72 26.66
N VAL A 750 23.84 15.96 26.75
CA VAL A 750 22.52 16.26 27.33
C VAL A 750 21.62 16.88 26.27
N VAL A 751 20.74 16.07 25.70
CA VAL A 751 19.66 16.53 24.82
C VAL A 751 18.36 16.53 25.61
N THR A 752 17.59 17.61 25.54
CA THR A 752 16.26 17.67 26.14
C THR A 752 15.40 16.52 25.59
N ALA A 753 14.80 15.71 26.46
CA ALA A 753 13.99 14.58 26.05
C ALA A 753 12.91 15.03 25.04
N PRO A 754 12.61 14.23 24.00
CA PRO A 754 11.61 14.61 23.01
C PRO A 754 10.24 14.66 23.68
N ARG A 755 9.31 15.44 23.09
CA ARG A 755 7.91 15.38 23.52
C ARG A 755 7.38 13.97 23.27
N LEU A 756 7.09 13.26 24.35
CA LEU A 756 6.60 11.89 24.30
C LEU A 756 5.20 11.85 23.65
N PRO A 757 4.90 10.80 22.87
CA PRO A 757 3.55 10.59 22.35
C PRO A 757 2.50 10.58 23.46
N VAL A 758 1.30 11.04 23.17
CA VAL A 758 0.15 10.89 24.08
C VAL A 758 -0.03 9.40 24.38
N GLY A 759 -0.18 9.03 25.65
CA GLY A 759 -0.30 7.64 26.07
C GLY A 759 1.01 6.84 26.16
N TRP A 760 2.18 7.48 25.98
CA TRP A 760 3.50 6.80 26.00
C TRP A 760 3.72 5.89 27.21
N HIS A 761 3.50 6.39 28.43
CA HIS A 761 3.75 5.60 29.65
C HIS A 761 2.92 4.31 29.72
N LYS A 762 1.67 4.35 29.24
CA LYS A 762 0.82 3.16 29.14
C LYS A 762 1.35 2.20 28.09
N LEU A 763 1.72 2.71 26.91
CA LEU A 763 2.32 1.90 25.85
C LEU A 763 3.58 1.16 26.34
N VAL A 764 4.48 1.84 27.07
CA VAL A 764 5.69 1.20 27.61
C VAL A 764 5.34 0.16 28.67
N HIS A 765 4.37 0.43 29.56
CA HIS A 765 3.93 -0.55 30.57
C HIS A 765 3.35 -1.80 29.91
N GLU A 766 2.41 -1.64 28.98
CA GLU A 766 1.78 -2.74 28.25
C GLU A 766 2.77 -3.51 27.38
N SER A 767 3.81 -2.83 26.86
CA SER A 767 4.90 -3.47 26.12
C SER A 767 5.67 -4.46 26.99
N ARG A 768 5.94 -4.13 28.27
CA ARG A 768 6.61 -5.06 29.20
C ARG A 768 5.78 -6.30 29.46
N GLU A 769 4.52 -6.10 29.87
CA GLU A 769 3.58 -7.19 30.18
C GLU A 769 3.39 -8.13 28.97
N TYR A 770 3.32 -7.56 27.76
CA TYR A 770 3.18 -8.35 26.54
C TYR A 770 4.45 -9.14 26.18
N ILE A 771 5.64 -8.54 26.34
CA ILE A 771 6.91 -9.24 26.09
C ILE A 771 7.07 -10.41 27.06
N GLU A 772 6.75 -10.22 28.34
CA GLU A 772 6.77 -11.29 29.35
C GLU A 772 5.84 -12.45 28.97
N LEU A 773 4.59 -12.13 28.61
CA LEU A 773 3.64 -13.13 28.12
C LEU A 773 4.14 -13.83 26.86
N PHE A 774 4.70 -13.08 25.89
CA PHE A 774 5.23 -13.66 24.66
C PHE A 774 6.39 -14.62 24.94
N ILE A 775 7.31 -14.26 25.85
CA ILE A 775 8.43 -15.12 26.25
C ILE A 775 7.91 -16.42 26.88
N ALA A 776 6.93 -16.33 27.78
CA ALA A 776 6.38 -17.46 28.53
C ALA A 776 5.60 -18.50 27.68
N ILE A 777 5.27 -18.20 26.42
CA ILE A 777 4.64 -19.17 25.52
C ILE A 777 5.68 -20.18 25.03
N ASP A 778 5.67 -21.40 25.56
CA ASP A 778 6.69 -22.42 25.24
C ASP A 778 6.75 -22.78 23.75
N HIS A 779 5.60 -23.07 23.14
CA HIS A 779 5.51 -23.46 21.73
C HIS A 779 4.93 -22.35 20.85
N LYS A 780 5.82 -21.68 20.11
CA LYS A 780 5.48 -20.62 19.14
C LYS A 780 5.49 -21.20 17.72
N ASP A 781 4.38 -21.83 17.31
CA ASP A 781 4.28 -22.30 15.93
C ASP A 781 4.30 -21.14 14.93
N PRO A 782 4.60 -21.40 13.64
CA PRO A 782 4.72 -20.36 12.63
C PRO A 782 3.49 -19.45 12.56
N ALA A 783 2.28 -19.99 12.76
CA ALA A 783 1.05 -19.21 12.68
C ALA A 783 0.96 -18.17 13.80
N PHE A 784 1.33 -18.53 15.03
CA PHE A 784 1.41 -17.56 16.12
C PHE A 784 2.46 -16.48 15.86
N ILE A 785 3.65 -16.88 15.41
CA ILE A 785 4.75 -15.96 15.09
C ILE A 785 4.31 -14.93 14.05
N TRP A 786 3.73 -15.36 12.92
CA TRP A 786 3.34 -14.44 11.85
C TRP A 786 2.21 -13.47 12.23
N MET A 787 1.38 -13.83 13.22
CA MET A 787 0.34 -12.94 13.75
C MET A 787 0.88 -11.92 14.77
N THR A 788 1.97 -12.24 15.48
CA THR A 788 2.33 -11.51 16.72
C THR A 788 3.76 -10.94 16.75
N ALA A 789 4.65 -11.38 15.85
CA ALA A 789 6.06 -10.99 15.85
C ALA A 789 6.28 -9.48 15.65
N CYS A 790 5.53 -8.84 14.75
CA CYS A 790 5.63 -7.39 14.52
C CYS A 790 5.33 -6.59 15.79
N THR A 791 4.33 -7.02 16.56
CA THR A 791 3.96 -6.39 17.83
C THR A 791 5.04 -6.62 18.88
N TYR A 792 5.58 -7.83 18.97
CA TYR A 792 6.66 -8.16 19.91
C TYR A 792 7.93 -7.34 19.64
N ILE A 793 8.32 -7.22 18.37
CA ILE A 793 9.43 -6.37 17.94
C ILE A 793 9.12 -4.89 18.23
N SER A 794 7.91 -4.43 17.95
CA SER A 794 7.51 -3.03 18.21
C SER A 794 7.52 -2.69 19.70
N ALA A 795 7.07 -3.62 20.55
CA ALA A 795 7.12 -3.48 22.01
C ALA A 795 8.56 -3.32 22.50
N ALA A 796 9.47 -4.16 22.02
CA ALA A 796 10.88 -4.09 22.40
C ALA A 796 11.60 -2.84 21.86
N VAL A 797 11.22 -2.37 20.66
CA VAL A 797 11.65 -1.06 20.15
C VAL A 797 11.13 0.08 21.05
N CYS A 798 9.89 0.00 21.54
CA CYS A 798 9.35 1.00 22.48
C CYS A 798 10.11 1.01 23.81
N LEU A 799 10.50 -0.16 24.34
CA LEU A 799 11.37 -0.23 25.52
C LEU A 799 12.77 0.34 25.23
N THR A 800 13.35 0.05 24.06
CA THR A 800 14.63 0.62 23.64
C THR A 800 14.56 2.15 23.56
N ALA A 801 13.47 2.69 23.01
CA ALA A 801 13.23 4.13 22.98
C ALA A 801 13.02 4.71 24.38
N ASN A 802 12.35 3.97 25.29
CA ASN A 802 12.17 4.39 26.67
C ASN A 802 13.50 4.48 27.43
N ASN A 803 14.38 3.48 27.27
CA ASN A 803 15.74 3.50 27.81
C ASN A 803 16.55 4.65 27.18
N LEU A 804 16.38 4.94 25.90
CA LEU A 804 17.07 6.05 25.24
C LEU A 804 16.59 7.43 25.72
N PHE A 805 15.28 7.61 25.93
CA PHE A 805 14.69 8.88 26.39
C PHE A 805 14.90 9.12 27.88
N ASN A 806 14.93 8.06 28.68
CA ASN A 806 15.12 8.13 30.12
C ASN A 806 16.05 7.00 30.61
N PRO A 807 17.37 7.10 30.42
CA PRO A 807 18.32 6.00 30.71
C PRO A 807 18.39 5.50 32.16
N TRP A 808 17.65 6.12 33.08
CA TRP A 808 17.79 5.98 34.53
C TRP A 808 16.50 5.59 35.22
N HIS A 809 15.44 5.29 34.46
CA HIS A 809 14.22 4.81 35.10
C HIS A 809 14.53 3.48 35.82
N THR A 810 13.80 3.23 36.91
CA THR A 810 13.99 2.09 37.81
C THR A 810 13.85 0.70 37.17
N LYS A 811 13.45 0.65 35.89
CA LYS A 811 13.23 -0.58 35.11
C LYS A 811 14.21 -0.74 33.93
N SER A 812 15.24 0.09 33.79
CA SER A 812 16.10 0.08 32.59
C SER A 812 16.81 -1.27 32.40
N GLU A 813 17.32 -1.87 33.49
CA GLU A 813 17.96 -3.19 33.44
C GLU A 813 16.96 -4.30 33.11
N THR A 814 15.74 -4.24 33.67
CA THR A 814 14.66 -5.17 33.33
C THR A 814 14.27 -5.03 31.86
N ASP A 815 14.20 -3.81 31.34
CA ASP A 815 13.93 -3.55 29.92
C ASP A 815 15.01 -4.18 29.04
N ASP A 816 16.29 -4.07 29.40
CA ASP A 816 17.37 -4.71 28.65
C ASP A 816 17.26 -6.25 28.64
N GLN A 817 16.84 -6.86 29.76
CA GLN A 817 16.57 -8.30 29.83
C GLN A 817 15.43 -8.74 28.91
N LEU A 818 14.44 -7.86 28.71
CA LEU A 818 13.29 -8.07 27.82
C LEU A 818 13.62 -7.79 26.35
N ILE A 819 14.48 -6.80 26.07
CA ILE A 819 14.86 -6.37 24.71
C ILE A 819 15.80 -7.37 24.03
N ASN A 820 16.78 -7.92 24.75
CA ASN A 820 17.81 -8.79 24.15
C ASN A 820 17.24 -10.05 23.48
N PRO A 821 16.30 -10.80 24.10
CA PRO A 821 15.63 -11.93 23.44
C PRO A 821 14.87 -11.51 22.19
N ALA A 822 14.23 -10.33 22.20
CA ALA A 822 13.48 -9.82 21.06
C ALA A 822 14.39 -9.47 19.86
N PHE A 823 15.56 -8.89 20.14
CA PHE A 823 16.56 -8.61 19.11
C PHE A 823 17.15 -9.90 18.49
N SER A 824 17.41 -10.92 19.32
CA SER A 824 17.84 -12.25 18.83
C SER A 824 16.76 -12.88 17.96
N PHE A 825 15.52 -12.87 18.43
CA PHE A 825 14.36 -13.41 17.72
C PHE A 825 14.15 -12.78 16.34
N LEU A 826 14.32 -11.45 16.21
CA LEU A 826 14.29 -10.78 14.90
C LEU A 826 15.40 -11.33 13.98
N GLY A 827 16.57 -11.64 14.54
CA GLY A 827 17.65 -12.25 13.80
C GLY A 827 17.30 -13.64 13.26
N ASP A 828 16.67 -14.47 14.08
CA ASP A 828 16.23 -15.81 13.70
C ASP A 828 15.15 -15.75 12.61
N ILE A 829 14.17 -14.85 12.73
CA ILE A 829 13.16 -14.63 11.68
C ILE A 829 13.81 -14.23 10.36
N ILE A 830 14.80 -13.33 10.35
CA ILE A 830 15.47 -12.87 9.13
C ILE A 830 16.23 -14.01 8.43
N LEU A 831 16.81 -14.93 9.20
CA LEU A 831 17.51 -16.09 8.64
C LEU A 831 16.53 -17.02 7.90
N GLN A 832 15.31 -17.12 8.40
CA GLN A 832 14.30 -18.02 7.85
C GLN A 832 13.45 -17.38 6.74
N ALA A 833 13.14 -16.10 6.87
CA ALA A 833 12.39 -15.30 5.91
C ALA A 833 13.17 -14.00 5.62
N PRO A 834 14.02 -13.96 4.57
CA PRO A 834 14.97 -12.87 4.32
C PRO A 834 14.30 -11.61 3.74
N ILE A 835 13.25 -11.12 4.40
CA ILE A 835 12.47 -9.94 4.05
C ILE A 835 13.36 -8.69 4.21
N PRO A 836 13.58 -7.88 3.14
CA PRO A 836 14.48 -6.72 3.19
C PRO A 836 14.12 -5.68 4.26
N GLN A 837 12.82 -5.49 4.52
CA GLN A 837 12.30 -4.59 5.55
C GLN A 837 12.78 -4.99 6.95
N LEU A 838 12.75 -6.29 7.28
CA LEU A 838 13.21 -6.80 8.57
C LEU A 838 14.73 -6.63 8.74
N LYS A 839 15.50 -6.83 7.65
CA LYS A 839 16.96 -6.58 7.65
C LYS A 839 17.28 -5.11 7.94
N ARG A 840 16.57 -4.18 7.29
CA ARG A 840 16.72 -2.73 7.56
C ARG A 840 16.34 -2.36 8.98
N LEU A 841 15.24 -2.91 9.49
CA LEU A 841 14.82 -2.70 10.87
C LEU A 841 15.87 -3.21 11.85
N ARG A 842 16.41 -4.42 11.66
CA ARG A 842 17.46 -4.98 12.53
C ARG A 842 18.69 -4.09 12.57
N HIS A 843 19.17 -3.63 11.41
CA HIS A 843 20.33 -2.73 11.35
C HIS A 843 20.07 -1.40 12.07
N SER A 844 18.88 -0.83 11.88
CA SER A 844 18.51 0.44 12.53
C SER A 844 18.34 0.27 14.05
N TRP A 845 17.76 -0.83 14.49
CA TRP A 845 17.58 -1.14 15.90
C TRP A 845 18.90 -1.45 16.61
N ASP A 846 19.85 -2.09 15.93
CA ASP A 846 21.21 -2.30 16.43
C ASP A 846 21.93 -0.99 16.77
N GLU A 847 21.78 0.04 15.91
CA GLU A 847 22.27 1.39 16.20
C GLU A 847 21.60 1.99 17.44
N LEU A 848 20.27 1.86 17.57
CA LEU A 848 19.52 2.37 18.73
C LEU A 848 19.98 1.71 20.04
N LEU A 849 20.22 0.40 20.04
CA LEU A 849 20.72 -0.32 21.21
C LEU A 849 22.10 0.17 21.63
N ARG A 850 23.00 0.39 20.67
CA ARG A 850 24.32 0.97 20.95
C ARG A 850 24.19 2.36 21.56
N ASN A 851 23.36 3.22 20.98
CA ASN A 851 23.16 4.59 21.47
C ASN A 851 22.55 4.59 22.88
N SER A 852 21.56 3.74 23.14
CA SER A 852 20.94 3.61 24.47
C SER A 852 21.95 3.19 25.54
N ARG A 853 22.80 2.19 25.24
CA ARG A 853 23.83 1.70 26.17
C ARG A 853 24.92 2.73 26.43
N GLU A 854 25.35 3.43 25.38
CA GLU A 854 26.34 4.52 25.49
C GLU A 854 25.84 5.66 26.38
N MET A 855 24.56 6.03 26.25
CA MET A 855 23.92 7.05 27.09
C MET A 855 23.86 6.64 28.57
N SER A 856 23.58 5.37 28.86
CA SER A 856 23.64 4.83 30.22
C SER A 856 25.07 4.82 30.77
N PHE A 857 26.07 4.49 29.94
CA PHE A 857 27.48 4.40 30.35
C PHE A 857 28.11 5.77 30.63
N ARG A 858 28.00 6.74 29.72
CA ARG A 858 28.66 8.06 29.84
C ARG A 858 28.28 8.82 31.10
N ASN A 859 27.01 8.74 31.49
CA ASN A 859 26.57 9.43 32.68
C ASN A 859 26.86 8.68 33.98
N ALA A 860 27.04 7.35 33.94
CA ALA A 860 27.59 6.62 35.08
C ALA A 860 29.02 7.08 35.38
N VAL A 861 29.83 7.33 34.35
CA VAL A 861 31.19 7.91 34.49
C VAL A 861 31.14 9.34 35.03
N GLN A 862 30.27 10.21 34.51
CA GLN A 862 30.13 11.58 35.02
C GLN A 862 29.65 11.65 36.48
N ASN A 863 28.81 10.72 36.94
CA ASN A 863 28.38 10.66 38.34
C ASN A 863 29.48 10.15 39.28
N VAL A 864 30.39 9.29 38.80
CA VAL A 864 31.57 8.87 39.57
C VAL A 864 32.54 10.04 39.71
N ASP A 865 32.78 10.80 38.62
CA ASP A 865 33.61 12.01 38.66
C ASP A 865 33.01 13.10 39.57
N TRP A 866 31.68 13.24 39.61
CA TRP A 866 30.99 14.16 40.52
C TRP A 866 31.11 13.75 41.99
N LEU A 867 30.98 12.44 42.28
CA LEU A 867 31.14 11.90 43.63
C LEU A 867 32.59 12.03 44.12
N GLU A 868 33.58 11.79 43.25
CA GLU A 868 34.99 12.02 43.57
C GLU A 868 35.32 13.51 43.77
N ALA A 869 34.70 14.41 42.99
CA ALA A 869 34.85 15.86 43.15
C ALA A 869 34.12 16.46 44.35
N THR A 870 33.12 15.78 44.92
CA THR A 870 32.45 16.19 46.17
C THR A 870 33.03 15.55 47.44
N CYS A 871 33.82 14.50 47.30
CA CYS A 871 34.53 13.83 48.39
C CYS A 871 36.01 14.23 48.51
N SER A 872 36.50 15.09 47.62
CA SER A 872 37.78 15.81 47.71
C SER A 872 37.54 17.26 48.11
#